data_AF-A0A5J9U169-F1
#
_entry.id   AF-A0A5J9U169-F1
#
_cell.length_a   1.000
_cell.length_b   1.000
_cell.length_c   1.000
_cell.angle_alpha   90.00
_cell.angle_beta   90.00
_cell.angle_gamma   90.00
#
_symmetry.space_group_name_H-M   'P 1'
#
loop_
_entity.id
_entity.type
_entity.pdbx_description
1 polymer ?
#
loop_
_entity_poly.entity_id
_entity_poly.type
_entity_poly.pdbx_seq_one_letter_code
_entity_poly.pdbx_strand_id
1 'polypeptide(L)'
;MGYHHLLLSPPAPPPTLLPSLRPRGGGSGRAPTAVSASANAACSPAVSVEIATRRRAVLLVGVSVLPLLRLRDAAAQVTRAQPSTTDLVTDRMDVLEAEGPQTEEAEDELPLPDVEGSPSRNPLIGLLNAIAVVASGVFAGLLGTSQQEKQALQSTISSMEVKLVENESAMSMLRENYEKRILDEQAELKKQARKFQEEEASLQNQLASSRRTVTSLTEEVQKEKELVEQLNLEIDELKMSLAEAEEDRHLFEGKLKEKMEMLDVLHDKVNLLSQEVNGKEQYTKELSSSLSAKEDDYQNLNMIYHQTKENLEQVTSRIKQLEKDVLTDKNELKSKITLIDSLNEEVQKLYAEKGEAEEKISALMTEYSDLKTASEERASRDSELLLEKDAQLNQLEENLSAVLTDSSKQRSTIAELNNELDTTRTMLSNEVAARKDLSDLVTSTEEALRDSRNEVFKLSEELNEVKRSNQDLITQISKFTDATIELKQALANKIAEAESVSASLSDELASVREVLKRSQEELEVTSNQLISVTEAHGDLNKELLDAYKKLESLTNDLVKERKINATLNRELEALVKQSLIESEARRALEVDLDEATRSLNEVNESTLSLSEQLENTNSRISAIKEEKEMLSKALEEQKKSTVEAQENMMDAQNIIERLGSEREDFEMRSKKLEDELATAKGEILRLRRQMSASGSQNAKVILETSAAPNANQLLKGQHVNDRVQNTNSADAGAPRSSKRVYRRRKSGPAT
;
A
#
# COMPACT_ATOMS: atom_id res chain seq x y z
N MET A 1 -24.79 61.98 85.15
CA MET A 1 -23.82 63.01 84.70
C MET A 1 -23.53 62.75 83.23
N GLY A 2 -23.72 63.73 82.36
CA GLY A 2 -23.40 63.62 80.93
C GLY A 2 -23.20 65.01 80.33
N TYR A 3 -22.46 65.09 79.22
CA TYR A 3 -22.33 66.28 78.38
C TYR A 3 -22.10 65.88 76.91
N HIS A 4 -22.24 66.84 76.00
CA HIS A 4 -22.58 66.61 74.59
C HIS A 4 -21.52 67.10 73.57
N HIS A 5 -21.51 66.44 72.41
CA HIS A 5 -21.40 66.99 71.04
C HIS A 5 -20.28 67.98 70.58
N LEU A 6 -19.51 67.49 69.59
CA LEU A 6 -19.38 67.99 68.20
C LEU A 6 -18.48 69.20 67.79
N LEU A 7 -18.10 69.12 66.50
CA LEU A 7 -17.76 70.18 65.51
C LEU A 7 -16.40 70.92 65.58
N LEU A 8 -15.53 70.67 64.57
CA LEU A 8 -15.35 71.57 63.40
C LEU A 8 -14.56 70.91 62.24
N SER A 9 -14.52 71.54 61.05
CA SER A 9 -13.85 71.11 59.80
C SER A 9 -13.84 72.27 58.77
N PRO A 10 -13.39 72.09 57.51
CA PRO A 10 -12.02 72.08 56.94
C PRO A 10 -11.63 73.45 56.31
N PRO A 11 -10.64 73.55 55.38
CA PRO A 11 -10.95 73.48 53.93
C PRO A 11 -9.83 72.87 53.02
N ALA A 12 -10.11 72.80 51.70
CA ALA A 12 -9.20 72.38 50.60
C ALA A 12 -8.93 73.59 49.62
N PRO A 13 -8.71 73.55 48.26
CA PRO A 13 -8.91 72.48 47.24
C PRO A 13 -7.74 72.39 46.16
N PRO A 14 -7.89 72.29 44.80
CA PRO A 14 -7.25 71.25 43.95
C PRO A 14 -6.57 71.82 42.64
N PRO A 15 -6.57 71.25 41.39
CA PRO A 15 -6.90 69.90 40.86
C PRO A 15 -6.07 69.29 39.65
N THR A 16 -6.33 67.99 39.38
CA THR A 16 -6.50 67.30 38.05
C THR A 16 -5.37 66.88 37.06
N LEU A 17 -5.68 65.74 36.41
CA LEU A 17 -5.35 65.23 35.04
C LEU A 17 -4.25 64.16 34.81
N LEU A 18 -4.48 63.37 33.74
CA LEU A 18 -3.79 62.17 33.22
C LEU A 18 -3.43 62.40 31.72
N PRO A 19 -2.94 61.41 30.93
CA PRO A 19 -1.71 60.61 31.06
C PRO A 19 -0.87 60.58 29.74
N SER A 20 0.44 60.23 29.75
CA SER A 20 1.17 59.99 28.48
C SER A 20 2.54 59.25 28.56
N LEU A 21 2.72 58.31 27.62
CA LEU A 21 3.95 57.88 26.90
C LEU A 21 5.09 57.00 27.49
N ARG A 22 5.62 56.20 26.55
CA ARG A 22 6.78 55.26 26.47
C ARG A 22 8.10 56.01 26.08
N PRO A 23 9.26 55.36 25.77
CA PRO A 23 9.95 54.19 26.37
C PRO A 23 11.52 54.33 26.46
N ARG A 24 12.19 53.46 27.23
CA ARG A 24 13.62 53.04 27.06
C ARG A 24 13.96 51.88 28.03
N GLY A 25 14.93 50.99 27.81
CA GLY A 25 15.71 50.68 26.61
C GLY A 25 17.16 50.22 26.90
N GLY A 26 17.43 48.90 26.84
CA GLY A 26 18.75 48.27 27.06
C GLY A 26 18.89 47.58 28.43
N GLY A 27 19.79 46.59 28.64
CA GLY A 27 20.68 45.90 27.70
C GLY A 27 21.87 45.21 28.41
N SER A 28 22.41 44.12 27.85
CA SER A 28 23.51 43.27 28.39
C SER A 28 23.15 42.37 29.60
N GLY A 29 23.77 41.20 29.82
CA GLY A 29 24.61 40.39 28.91
C GLY A 29 25.69 39.53 29.59
N ARG A 30 25.58 38.19 29.43
CA ARG A 30 26.56 37.12 29.72
C ARG A 30 27.04 36.89 31.18
N ALA A 31 27.20 35.60 31.52
CA ALA A 31 27.94 35.09 32.68
C ALA A 31 29.45 34.91 32.34
N PRO A 32 30.31 34.47 33.29
CA PRO A 32 30.48 33.01 33.49
C PRO A 32 30.89 32.54 34.92
N THR A 33 30.88 31.21 35.12
CA THR A 33 31.78 30.32 35.94
C THR A 33 32.50 30.81 37.22
N ALA A 34 32.71 30.00 38.27
CA ALA A 34 32.31 28.62 38.64
C ALA A 34 32.83 28.28 40.08
N VAL A 35 32.78 26.98 40.48
CA VAL A 35 33.37 26.34 41.68
C VAL A 35 32.72 26.77 43.02
N SER A 36 32.43 25.93 44.03
CA SER A 36 32.77 24.52 44.34
C SER A 36 31.53 23.79 44.94
N ALA A 37 31.32 22.48 44.74
CA ALA A 37 31.69 21.35 45.63
C ALA A 37 31.06 21.36 47.05
N SER A 38 30.65 20.24 47.68
CA SER A 38 30.44 18.84 47.25
C SER A 38 29.82 18.01 48.39
N ALA A 39 29.09 16.91 48.08
CA ALA A 39 28.88 15.72 48.94
C ALA A 39 28.09 15.89 50.28
N ASN A 40 27.44 14.87 50.86
CA ASN A 40 27.09 13.51 50.40
C ASN A 40 25.97 12.91 51.30
N ALA A 41 25.29 11.88 50.78
CA ALA A 41 24.72 10.73 51.52
C ALA A 41 23.60 10.97 52.58
N ALA A 42 22.70 10.01 52.88
CA ALA A 42 22.24 8.81 52.17
C ALA A 42 20.96 8.25 52.87
N CYS A 43 20.48 7.09 52.41
CA CYS A 43 19.58 6.16 53.10
C CYS A 43 18.08 6.51 53.21
N SER A 44 17.33 5.91 52.27
CA SER A 44 16.06 5.18 52.47
C SER A 44 16.17 4.15 53.65
N PRO A 45 15.10 3.46 54.15
CA PRO A 45 14.02 2.85 53.34
C PRO A 45 12.62 2.64 53.99
N ALA A 46 11.76 1.90 53.26
CA ALA A 46 10.74 0.93 53.73
C ALA A 46 9.29 1.47 53.98
N VAL A 47 8.26 0.93 53.28
CA VAL A 47 7.38 -0.25 53.60
C VAL A 47 6.05 0.21 54.28
N SER A 48 4.81 -0.10 53.83
CA SER A 48 4.31 -1.07 52.84
C SER A 48 2.82 -0.86 52.39
N VAL A 49 2.32 -1.75 51.49
CA VAL A 49 0.93 -2.33 51.44
C VAL A 49 -0.31 -1.46 51.12
N GLU A 50 -0.86 -1.53 49.88
CA GLU A 50 -2.32 -1.48 49.47
C GLU A 50 -3.26 -0.23 49.24
N ILE A 51 -4.40 -0.52 48.58
CA ILE A 51 -5.68 0.24 48.48
C ILE A 51 -5.88 1.38 47.45
N ALA A 52 -6.92 1.12 46.66
CA ALA A 52 -7.61 1.86 45.60
C ALA A 52 -7.91 3.35 45.95
N THR A 53 -8.11 4.23 44.97
CA THR A 53 -8.99 4.05 43.80
C THR A 53 -8.48 4.80 42.55
N ARG A 54 -8.77 4.49 41.27
CA ARG A 54 -10.03 4.29 40.51
C ARG A 54 -10.90 5.55 40.57
N ARG A 55 -11.00 6.37 39.53
CA ARG A 55 -11.40 6.02 38.14
C ARG A 55 -10.84 7.12 37.16
N ARG A 56 -11.27 7.23 35.88
CA ARG A 56 -10.59 8.02 34.79
C ARG A 56 -10.86 9.57 34.88
N ALA A 57 -10.85 10.50 33.88
CA ALA A 57 -10.97 10.52 32.39
C ALA A 57 -10.85 12.00 31.86
N VAL A 58 -11.06 12.45 30.60
CA VAL A 58 -11.11 11.92 29.19
C VAL A 58 -11.25 13.10 28.18
N LEU A 59 -11.32 12.82 26.86
CA LEU A 59 -11.69 13.66 25.69
C LEU A 59 -12.51 14.97 25.98
N LEU A 60 -12.47 16.05 25.17
CA LEU A 60 -12.35 16.11 23.70
C LEU A 60 -12.05 17.56 23.20
N VAL A 61 -11.00 17.77 22.39
CA VAL A 61 -10.85 18.91 21.44
C VAL A 61 -9.94 18.44 20.28
N GLY A 62 -10.25 18.64 19.00
CA GLY A 62 -11.44 19.27 18.40
C GLY A 62 -11.44 19.18 16.86
N VAL A 63 -12.52 19.55 16.16
CA VAL A 63 -12.97 20.93 15.84
C VAL A 63 -12.13 21.55 14.70
N SER A 64 -12.68 22.06 13.59
CA SER A 64 -14.07 22.08 13.04
C SER A 64 -14.07 22.76 11.64
N VAL A 65 -15.26 23.14 11.14
CA VAL A 65 -15.54 24.16 10.09
C VAL A 65 -15.22 23.72 8.63
N LEU A 66 -16.20 23.46 7.75
CA LEU A 66 -17.35 24.27 7.25
C LEU A 66 -16.94 25.39 6.26
N PRO A 67 -17.83 25.90 5.38
CA PRO A 67 -19.05 25.31 4.79
C PRO A 67 -19.12 25.51 3.25
N LEU A 68 -20.26 25.20 2.61
CA LEU A 68 -21.21 26.20 2.06
C LEU A 68 -22.37 25.53 1.32
N LEU A 69 -23.61 25.91 1.70
CA LEU A 69 -24.79 26.23 0.87
C LEU A 69 -25.19 25.35 -0.34
N ARG A 70 -26.47 25.00 -0.56
CA ARG A 70 -27.71 25.06 0.26
C ARG A 70 -28.86 24.42 -0.55
N LEU A 71 -29.94 24.00 0.14
CA LEU A 71 -31.33 23.84 -0.38
C LEU A 71 -31.51 22.68 -1.42
N ARG A 72 -32.45 21.72 -1.30
CA ARG A 72 -33.94 21.76 -1.18
C ARG A 72 -34.54 21.23 -2.50
N ASP A 73 -35.55 20.35 -2.58
CA ASP A 73 -36.41 19.67 -1.59
C ASP A 73 -36.85 18.28 -2.12
N ALA A 74 -37.56 17.52 -1.26
CA ALA A 74 -38.68 16.63 -1.61
C ALA A 74 -38.46 15.30 -2.41
N ALA A 75 -38.86 14.23 -1.70
CA ALA A 75 -39.90 13.26 -2.08
C ALA A 75 -39.56 11.86 -2.66
N ALA A 76 -40.26 10.90 -2.04
CA ALA A 76 -40.82 9.66 -2.58
C ALA A 76 -39.89 8.53 -3.08
N GLN A 77 -40.08 7.37 -2.45
CA GLN A 77 -39.80 6.05 -3.02
C GLN A 77 -40.67 5.83 -4.28
N VAL A 78 -40.18 5.07 -5.26
CA VAL A 78 -40.82 3.81 -5.72
C VAL A 78 -39.93 3.10 -6.76
N THR A 79 -39.99 1.77 -6.76
CA THR A 79 -39.22 0.87 -7.62
C THR A 79 -39.80 0.67 -9.03
N ARG A 80 -38.91 0.72 -10.02
CA ARG A 80 -38.74 -0.28 -11.12
C ARG A 80 -39.83 -0.42 -12.21
N ALA A 81 -39.32 -0.69 -13.43
CA ALA A 81 -40.01 -1.16 -14.64
C ALA A 81 -40.79 -0.09 -15.43
N GLN A 82 -41.07 -0.25 -16.74
CA GLN A 82 -40.87 -1.40 -17.65
C GLN A 82 -40.32 -0.94 -19.04
N PRO A 83 -39.95 -1.87 -19.96
CA PRO A 83 -39.41 -1.55 -21.28
C PRO A 83 -40.48 -1.54 -22.39
N SER A 84 -40.05 -1.19 -23.62
CA SER A 84 -40.58 -1.68 -24.90
C SER A 84 -39.44 -2.46 -25.60
N THR A 85 -39.64 -3.38 -26.57
CA THR A 85 -40.65 -3.41 -27.64
C THR A 85 -41.25 -4.81 -27.90
N THR A 86 -42.47 -4.82 -28.42
CA THR A 86 -43.09 -5.94 -29.16
C THR A 86 -42.91 -5.74 -30.67
N ASP A 87 -42.76 -6.81 -31.46
CA ASP A 87 -43.80 -7.20 -32.44
C ASP A 87 -43.59 -8.65 -32.96
N LEU A 88 -44.45 -9.12 -33.87
CA LEU A 88 -44.71 -10.53 -34.19
C LEU A 88 -44.59 -10.93 -35.68
N VAL A 89 -44.22 -12.20 -35.90
CA VAL A 89 -44.65 -13.11 -37.00
C VAL A 89 -44.24 -12.79 -38.45
N THR A 90 -43.53 -13.74 -39.08
CA THR A 90 -44.00 -14.35 -40.36
C THR A 90 -43.38 -15.73 -40.66
N ASP A 91 -44.23 -16.75 -40.56
CA ASP A 91 -44.32 -18.00 -41.35
C ASP A 91 -43.22 -18.36 -42.38
N ARG A 92 -42.57 -19.54 -42.22
CA ARG A 92 -42.73 -20.69 -43.16
C ARG A 92 -42.04 -22.01 -42.74
N MET A 93 -42.49 -23.09 -43.36
CA MET A 93 -41.99 -24.47 -43.26
C MET A 93 -41.19 -24.89 -44.53
N ASP A 94 -40.79 -26.17 -44.52
CA ASP A 94 -40.50 -27.06 -45.65
C ASP A 94 -39.06 -27.14 -46.19
N VAL A 95 -38.38 -28.20 -45.72
CA VAL A 95 -37.35 -28.95 -46.45
C VAL A 95 -38.01 -30.17 -47.09
N LEU A 96 -37.87 -30.33 -48.40
CA LEU A 96 -37.96 -31.59 -49.17
C LEU A 96 -37.01 -31.43 -50.37
N GLU A 97 -35.96 -32.23 -50.54
CA GLU A 97 -35.87 -33.67 -50.88
C GLU A 97 -35.94 -33.98 -52.38
N ALA A 98 -35.11 -34.96 -52.78
CA ALA A 98 -35.14 -35.71 -54.04
C ALA A 98 -34.81 -34.92 -55.35
N GLU A 99 -34.40 -35.54 -56.47
CA GLU A 99 -34.15 -36.96 -56.73
C GLU A 99 -33.14 -37.16 -57.89
N GLY A 100 -32.35 -38.24 -57.84
CA GLY A 100 -32.07 -39.07 -59.03
C GLY A 100 -30.94 -38.69 -60.01
N PRO A 101 -30.24 -39.68 -60.63
CA PRO A 101 -29.17 -39.45 -61.60
C PRO A 101 -29.37 -40.12 -62.98
N GLN A 102 -28.60 -39.65 -63.98
CA GLN A 102 -28.13 -40.36 -65.18
C GLN A 102 -26.98 -39.50 -65.79
N THR A 103 -25.79 -39.95 -66.24
CA THR A 103 -25.35 -41.12 -67.03
C THR A 103 -26.09 -41.23 -68.38
N GLU A 104 -25.46 -41.42 -69.54
CA GLU A 104 -24.08 -41.74 -69.97
C GLU A 104 -23.76 -40.94 -71.26
N GLU A 105 -22.49 -40.69 -71.58
CA GLU A 105 -21.99 -40.80 -72.96
C GLU A 105 -20.56 -41.35 -72.92
N ALA A 106 -20.29 -42.40 -73.67
CA ALA A 106 -18.96 -42.99 -73.83
C ALA A 106 -18.75 -43.35 -75.31
N GLU A 107 -17.50 -43.14 -75.73
CA GLU A 107 -16.81 -43.59 -76.96
C GLU A 107 -17.60 -44.35 -78.04
N ASP A 108 -17.41 -43.95 -79.30
CA ASP A 108 -17.09 -44.95 -80.31
C ASP A 108 -16.12 -44.41 -81.39
N GLU A 109 -15.28 -45.31 -81.90
CA GLU A 109 -14.23 -45.03 -82.88
C GLU A 109 -14.76 -44.94 -84.33
N LEU A 110 -13.93 -44.47 -85.27
CA LEU A 110 -14.11 -44.75 -86.70
C LEU A 110 -12.83 -45.25 -87.38
N PRO A 111 -12.64 -46.57 -87.48
CA PRO A 111 -11.82 -47.20 -88.51
C PRO A 111 -12.65 -48.22 -89.34
N LEU A 112 -12.63 -48.07 -90.67
CA LEU A 112 -13.03 -49.14 -91.59
C LEU A 112 -11.89 -50.15 -91.76
N PRO A 113 -12.15 -51.44 -91.54
CA PRO A 113 -11.66 -52.50 -92.44
C PRO A 113 -12.75 -53.58 -92.67
N ASP A 114 -12.67 -54.50 -93.65
CA ASP A 114 -11.60 -54.76 -94.63
C ASP A 114 -12.13 -55.44 -95.92
N VAL A 115 -11.23 -55.58 -96.92
CA VAL A 115 -11.15 -56.64 -97.97
C VAL A 115 -12.44 -57.26 -98.55
N GLU A 116 -12.60 -57.14 -99.88
CA GLU A 116 -12.70 -58.34 -100.74
C GLU A 116 -11.97 -58.14 -102.08
N GLY A 117 -11.56 -59.24 -102.73
CA GLY A 117 -10.49 -59.24 -103.74
C GLY A 117 -10.92 -59.25 -105.22
N SER A 118 -10.03 -58.67 -106.05
CA SER A 118 -9.91 -58.89 -107.51
C SER A 118 -9.84 -60.40 -107.88
N PRO A 119 -10.17 -60.87 -109.12
CA PRO A 119 -9.59 -60.27 -110.34
C PRO A 119 -10.34 -60.39 -111.70
N SER A 120 -9.89 -59.54 -112.63
CA SER A 120 -9.74 -59.76 -114.09
C SER A 120 -10.82 -60.52 -114.90
N ARG A 121 -11.49 -59.81 -115.83
CA ARG A 121 -11.47 -60.20 -117.26
C ARG A 121 -11.96 -59.10 -118.22
N ASN A 122 -11.25 -58.93 -119.33
CA ASN A 122 -11.85 -58.38 -120.55
C ASN A 122 -12.71 -59.47 -121.23
N PRO A 123 -13.98 -59.21 -121.58
CA PRO A 123 -14.61 -59.90 -122.70
C PRO A 123 -14.12 -59.25 -124.00
N LEU A 124 -13.47 -60.05 -124.87
CA LEU A 124 -13.04 -59.57 -126.18
C LEU A 124 -14.21 -59.36 -127.14
N ILE A 125 -13.93 -58.53 -128.15
CA ILE A 125 -14.56 -58.46 -129.47
C ILE A 125 -15.28 -59.77 -129.84
N GLY A 126 -16.61 -59.68 -130.08
CA GLY A 126 -17.47 -60.83 -130.37
C GLY A 126 -18.51 -60.60 -131.47
N LEU A 127 -18.36 -59.57 -132.30
CA LEU A 127 -19.18 -59.34 -133.49
C LEU A 127 -18.37 -59.71 -134.75
N LEU A 128 -19.03 -60.39 -135.70
CA LEU A 128 -18.48 -60.91 -136.98
C LEU A 128 -17.36 -61.96 -136.85
N ASN A 129 -17.73 -63.25 -136.97
CA ASN A 129 -17.39 -64.05 -138.16
C ASN A 129 -18.07 -65.43 -138.20
N ALA A 130 -17.91 -66.14 -139.32
CA ALA A 130 -18.27 -67.56 -139.54
C ALA A 130 -19.76 -67.94 -139.80
N ILE A 131 -20.39 -67.26 -140.75
CA ILE A 131 -21.29 -67.90 -141.72
C ILE A 131 -20.64 -67.75 -143.12
N ALA A 132 -20.96 -68.64 -144.06
CA ALA A 132 -20.31 -68.91 -145.36
C ALA A 132 -19.09 -69.84 -145.24
N VAL A 133 -19.27 -71.16 -145.41
CA VAL A 133 -19.46 -71.92 -146.68
C VAL A 133 -18.14 -72.17 -147.40
N VAL A 134 -17.69 -73.44 -147.36
CA VAL A 134 -16.64 -73.97 -148.24
C VAL A 134 -17.15 -74.01 -149.68
N ALA A 135 -16.37 -73.46 -150.61
CA ALA A 135 -16.75 -73.39 -152.02
C ALA A 135 -16.86 -74.79 -152.66
N SER A 136 -17.88 -74.96 -153.52
CA SER A 136 -18.06 -76.16 -154.33
C SER A 136 -17.83 -75.84 -155.81
N GLY A 137 -16.99 -76.65 -156.46
CA GLY A 137 -17.00 -76.84 -157.91
C GLY A 137 -15.97 -76.07 -158.75
N VAL A 138 -15.77 -76.42 -160.03
CA VAL A 138 -16.35 -77.54 -160.80
C VAL A 138 -15.35 -77.96 -161.92
N PHE A 139 -15.62 -79.10 -162.58
CA PHE A 139 -15.20 -79.51 -163.93
C PHE A 139 -13.84 -80.20 -164.16
N ALA A 140 -13.90 -81.52 -164.13
CA ALA A 140 -13.50 -82.35 -165.27
C ALA A 140 -14.58 -83.45 -165.47
N GLY A 141 -14.93 -83.90 -166.67
CA GLY A 141 -14.63 -83.39 -168.02
C GLY A 141 -15.56 -84.08 -169.03
N LEU A 142 -16.03 -83.35 -170.05
CA LEU A 142 -17.08 -83.81 -170.98
C LEU A 142 -16.57 -83.74 -172.42
N LEU A 143 -16.86 -84.76 -173.24
CA LEU A 143 -16.38 -84.91 -174.61
C LEU A 143 -17.52 -85.43 -175.50
N GLY A 144 -18.02 -84.71 -176.51
CA GLY A 144 -17.87 -83.28 -176.86
C GLY A 144 -19.23 -82.70 -177.32
N THR A 145 -19.39 -81.56 -178.01
CA THR A 145 -18.52 -80.59 -178.73
C THR A 145 -19.27 -79.21 -178.80
N SER A 146 -18.89 -78.09 -179.45
CA SER A 146 -17.76 -77.78 -180.36
C SER A 146 -17.44 -76.27 -180.49
N GLN A 147 -16.16 -75.96 -180.73
CA GLN A 147 -15.63 -74.94 -181.68
C GLN A 147 -16.23 -73.50 -181.78
N GLN A 148 -16.10 -72.63 -180.75
CA GLN A 148 -16.09 -71.16 -181.00
C GLN A 148 -15.33 -70.20 -180.02
N GLU A 149 -14.64 -70.66 -178.97
CA GLU A 149 -14.40 -69.77 -177.79
C GLU A 149 -13.04 -69.07 -177.61
N LYS A 150 -12.01 -69.31 -178.44
CA LYS A 150 -10.59 -69.09 -178.01
C LYS A 150 -10.16 -67.62 -177.76
N GLN A 151 -10.89 -66.60 -178.19
CA GLN A 151 -10.33 -65.23 -178.31
C GLN A 151 -10.64 -64.27 -177.15
N ALA A 152 -11.58 -64.58 -176.25
CA ALA A 152 -12.02 -63.65 -175.20
C ALA A 152 -11.09 -63.56 -173.97
N LEU A 153 -10.37 -64.65 -173.66
CA LEU A 153 -9.70 -64.84 -172.36
C LEU A 153 -8.44 -63.98 -172.12
N GLN A 154 -7.88 -63.33 -173.15
CA GLN A 154 -6.60 -62.64 -173.02
C GLN A 154 -6.72 -61.18 -172.52
N SER A 155 -7.92 -60.58 -172.58
CA SER A 155 -8.14 -59.16 -172.22
C SER A 155 -8.22 -58.93 -170.69
N THR A 156 -8.69 -59.91 -169.93
CA THR A 156 -8.99 -59.76 -168.50
C THR A 156 -7.76 -59.68 -167.60
N ILE A 157 -6.64 -60.29 -168.01
CA ILE A 157 -5.45 -60.47 -167.17
C ILE A 157 -4.77 -59.13 -166.85
N SER A 158 -4.47 -58.31 -167.86
CA SER A 158 -3.74 -57.04 -167.69
C SER A 158 -4.51 -55.98 -166.88
N SER A 159 -5.82 -56.15 -166.66
CA SER A 159 -6.62 -55.24 -165.83
C SER A 159 -6.37 -55.42 -164.32
N MET A 160 -5.86 -56.59 -163.89
CA MET A 160 -5.62 -56.88 -162.47
C MET A 160 -4.27 -56.37 -161.98
N GLU A 161 -3.27 -56.31 -162.86
CA GLU A 161 -1.88 -56.02 -162.51
C GLU A 161 -1.66 -54.56 -162.06
N VAL A 162 -2.23 -53.60 -162.79
CA VAL A 162 -2.15 -52.15 -162.45
C VAL A 162 -2.73 -51.86 -161.06
N LYS A 163 -3.86 -52.48 -160.73
CA LYS A 163 -4.56 -52.29 -159.45
C LYS A 163 -3.78 -52.83 -158.24
N LEU A 164 -2.84 -53.76 -158.45
CA LEU A 164 -1.99 -54.29 -157.39
C LEU A 164 -1.00 -53.22 -156.91
N VAL A 165 -0.34 -52.54 -157.87
CA VAL A 165 0.72 -51.55 -157.62
C VAL A 165 0.17 -50.29 -156.94
N GLU A 166 -0.99 -49.79 -157.38
CA GLU A 166 -1.64 -48.65 -156.71
C GLU A 166 -1.95 -48.97 -155.24
N ASN A 167 -2.46 -50.18 -154.96
CA ASN A 167 -2.82 -50.62 -153.61
C ASN A 167 -1.59 -50.79 -152.70
N GLU A 168 -0.47 -51.29 -153.23
CA GLU A 168 0.82 -51.36 -152.52
C GLU A 168 1.34 -49.96 -152.14
N SER A 169 1.24 -48.98 -153.06
CA SER A 169 1.66 -47.60 -152.80
C SER A 169 0.82 -46.92 -151.69
N ALA A 170 -0.49 -47.16 -151.68
CA ALA A 170 -1.41 -46.65 -150.66
C ALA A 170 -1.10 -47.25 -149.28
N MET A 171 -0.82 -48.56 -149.21
CA MET A 171 -0.43 -49.26 -147.98
C MET A 171 0.88 -48.71 -147.38
N SER A 172 1.84 -48.30 -148.20
CA SER A 172 3.11 -47.74 -147.71
C SER A 172 2.94 -46.35 -147.06
N MET A 173 2.22 -45.42 -147.71
CA MET A 173 1.94 -44.10 -147.13
C MET A 173 1.08 -44.20 -145.85
N LEU A 174 0.19 -45.19 -145.79
CA LEU A 174 -0.62 -45.45 -144.60
C LEU A 174 0.23 -45.94 -143.41
N ARG A 175 1.20 -46.83 -143.65
CA ARG A 175 2.18 -47.27 -142.64
C ARG A 175 2.98 -46.09 -142.06
N GLU A 176 3.57 -45.27 -142.91
CA GLU A 176 4.42 -44.15 -142.49
C GLU A 176 3.64 -43.14 -141.62
N ASN A 177 2.37 -42.88 -141.96
CA ASN A 177 1.50 -42.02 -141.15
C ASN A 177 1.13 -42.62 -139.78
N TYR A 178 0.95 -43.94 -139.68
CA TYR A 178 0.72 -44.60 -138.39
C TYR A 178 2.00 -44.64 -137.54
N GLU A 179 3.15 -44.97 -138.14
CA GLU A 179 4.44 -45.02 -137.45
C GLU A 179 4.85 -43.66 -136.88
N LYS A 180 4.69 -42.58 -137.66
CA LYS A 180 4.91 -41.22 -137.16
C LYS A 180 3.97 -40.88 -136.00
N ARG A 181 2.66 -41.17 -136.13
CA ARG A 181 1.68 -40.87 -135.08
C ARG A 181 2.03 -41.55 -133.75
N ILE A 182 2.44 -42.82 -133.80
CA ILE A 182 2.86 -43.58 -132.62
C ILE A 182 4.09 -42.95 -131.95
N LEU A 183 5.04 -42.42 -132.72
CA LEU A 183 6.23 -41.74 -132.19
C LEU A 183 5.90 -40.37 -131.57
N ASP A 184 5.04 -39.57 -132.23
CA ASP A 184 4.59 -38.28 -131.71
C ASP A 184 3.76 -38.46 -130.42
N GLU A 185 2.81 -39.41 -130.39
CA GLU A 185 2.04 -39.80 -129.19
C GLU A 185 2.97 -40.28 -128.05
N GLN A 186 3.99 -41.11 -128.35
CA GLN A 186 4.94 -41.56 -127.34
C GLN A 186 5.81 -40.41 -126.78
N ALA A 187 6.11 -39.39 -127.59
CA ALA A 187 6.84 -38.21 -127.14
C ALA A 187 5.99 -37.32 -126.22
N GLU A 188 4.71 -37.09 -126.55
CA GLU A 188 3.80 -36.34 -125.69
C GLU A 188 3.52 -37.07 -124.36
N LEU A 189 3.29 -38.38 -124.39
CA LEU A 189 3.13 -39.19 -123.18
C LEU A 189 4.35 -39.11 -122.25
N LYS A 190 5.57 -39.16 -122.80
CA LYS A 190 6.81 -38.96 -122.02
C LYS A 190 6.94 -37.55 -121.44
N LYS A 191 6.45 -36.53 -122.16
CA LYS A 191 6.45 -35.13 -121.71
C LYS A 191 5.42 -34.88 -120.60
N GLN A 192 4.24 -35.49 -120.68
CA GLN A 192 3.24 -35.48 -119.61
C GLN A 192 3.73 -36.22 -118.37
N ALA A 193 4.32 -37.43 -118.53
CA ALA A 193 4.84 -38.22 -117.43
C ALA A 193 5.90 -37.47 -116.59
N ARG A 194 6.80 -36.70 -117.23
CA ARG A 194 7.78 -35.87 -116.51
C ARG A 194 7.13 -34.75 -115.71
N LYS A 195 6.13 -34.06 -116.28
CA LYS A 195 5.39 -33.02 -115.55
C LYS A 195 4.71 -33.58 -114.31
N PHE A 196 3.99 -34.70 -114.46
CA PHE A 196 3.36 -35.36 -113.32
C PHE A 196 4.39 -35.78 -112.25
N GLN A 197 5.58 -36.25 -112.64
CA GLN A 197 6.65 -36.62 -111.71
C GLN A 197 7.29 -35.41 -111.00
N GLU A 198 7.44 -34.27 -111.68
CA GLU A 198 7.95 -33.02 -111.10
C GLU A 198 6.90 -32.38 -110.16
N GLU A 199 5.63 -32.41 -110.54
CA GLU A 199 4.49 -31.98 -109.73
C GLU A 199 4.31 -32.90 -108.50
N GLU A 200 4.42 -34.22 -108.65
CA GLU A 200 4.44 -35.21 -107.57
C GLU A 200 5.56 -34.92 -106.57
N ALA A 201 6.79 -34.73 -107.03
CA ALA A 201 7.94 -34.42 -106.16
C ALA A 201 7.79 -33.06 -105.45
N SER A 202 7.19 -32.06 -106.10
CA SER A 202 6.89 -30.76 -105.49
C SER A 202 5.83 -30.89 -104.39
N LEU A 203 4.71 -31.55 -104.69
CA LEU A 203 3.63 -31.82 -103.73
C LEU A 203 4.10 -32.71 -102.58
N GLN A 204 4.97 -33.69 -102.82
CA GLN A 204 5.55 -34.53 -101.78
C GLN A 204 6.46 -33.73 -100.83
N ASN A 205 7.21 -32.76 -101.36
CA ASN A 205 8.01 -31.84 -100.53
C ASN A 205 7.14 -30.86 -99.74
N GLN A 206 6.08 -30.30 -100.33
CA GLN A 206 5.11 -29.46 -99.61
C GLN A 206 4.35 -30.24 -98.53
N LEU A 207 3.97 -31.49 -98.81
CA LEU A 207 3.38 -32.40 -97.84
C LEU A 207 4.37 -32.72 -96.72
N ALA A 208 5.67 -32.87 -97.02
CA ALA A 208 6.71 -33.09 -96.03
C ALA A 208 7.01 -31.85 -95.17
N SER A 209 6.94 -30.63 -95.71
CA SER A 209 7.06 -29.40 -94.90
C SER A 209 5.81 -29.19 -94.04
N SER A 210 4.61 -29.35 -94.63
CA SER A 210 3.33 -29.26 -93.92
C SER A 210 3.24 -30.27 -92.77
N ARG A 211 3.65 -31.53 -92.98
CA ARG A 211 3.73 -32.55 -91.92
C ARG A 211 4.66 -32.13 -90.77
N ARG A 212 5.83 -31.53 -91.05
CA ARG A 212 6.75 -31.03 -90.01
C ARG A 212 6.16 -29.86 -89.22
N THR A 213 5.46 -28.94 -89.87
CA THR A 213 4.76 -27.84 -89.16
C THR A 213 3.59 -28.37 -88.34
N VAL A 214 2.85 -29.37 -88.84
CA VAL A 214 1.77 -30.03 -88.07
C VAL A 214 2.35 -30.73 -86.84
N THR A 215 3.41 -31.54 -86.95
CA THR A 215 4.00 -32.19 -85.77
C THR A 215 4.53 -31.18 -84.75
N SER A 216 5.17 -30.09 -85.21
CA SER A 216 5.64 -29.01 -84.30
C SER A 216 4.48 -28.35 -83.55
N LEU A 217 3.37 -28.06 -84.24
CA LEU A 217 2.18 -27.47 -83.62
C LEU A 217 1.46 -28.46 -82.70
N THR A 218 1.43 -29.75 -83.03
CA THR A 218 0.89 -30.80 -82.14
C THR A 218 1.72 -30.91 -80.84
N GLU A 219 3.05 -30.86 -80.94
CA GLU A 219 3.94 -30.83 -79.77
C GLU A 219 3.79 -29.54 -78.94
N GLU A 220 3.49 -28.40 -79.56
CA GLU A 220 3.28 -27.12 -78.88
C GLU A 220 1.92 -27.09 -78.17
N VAL A 221 0.85 -27.49 -78.85
CA VAL A 221 -0.50 -27.67 -78.27
C VAL A 221 -0.50 -28.67 -77.12
N GLN A 222 0.28 -29.75 -77.20
CA GLN A 222 0.40 -30.72 -76.11
C GLN A 222 1.09 -30.12 -74.86
N LYS A 223 2.13 -29.30 -75.04
CA LYS A 223 2.79 -28.57 -73.93
C LYS A 223 1.89 -27.49 -73.33
N GLU A 224 1.13 -26.79 -74.16
CA GLU A 224 0.16 -25.79 -73.69
C GLU A 224 -1.00 -26.45 -72.95
N LYS A 225 -1.47 -27.63 -73.40
CA LYS A 225 -2.43 -28.46 -72.66
C LYS A 225 -1.87 -28.90 -71.29
N GLU A 226 -0.64 -29.40 -71.23
CA GLU A 226 0.01 -29.79 -69.96
C GLU A 226 0.16 -28.60 -69.00
N LEU A 227 0.42 -27.39 -69.51
CA LEU A 227 0.45 -26.15 -68.72
C LEU A 227 -0.96 -25.75 -68.22
N VAL A 228 -1.99 -25.87 -69.06
CA VAL A 228 -3.39 -25.60 -68.67
C VAL A 228 -3.87 -26.59 -67.61
N GLU A 229 -3.49 -27.88 -67.71
CA GLU A 229 -3.78 -28.88 -66.67
C GLU A 229 -3.08 -28.54 -65.34
N GLN A 230 -1.82 -28.09 -65.37
CA GLN A 230 -1.10 -27.62 -64.17
C GLN A 230 -1.74 -26.36 -63.56
N LEU A 231 -2.10 -25.37 -64.37
CA LEU A 231 -2.74 -24.14 -63.91
C LEU A 231 -4.14 -24.40 -63.34
N ASN A 232 -4.90 -25.36 -63.89
CA ASN A 232 -6.18 -25.76 -63.31
C ASN A 232 -6.01 -26.43 -61.94
N LEU A 233 -4.98 -27.26 -61.74
CA LEU A 233 -4.65 -27.85 -60.43
C LEU A 233 -4.24 -26.77 -59.41
N GLU A 234 -3.40 -25.81 -59.80
CA GLU A 234 -3.01 -24.67 -58.94
C GLU A 234 -4.24 -23.79 -58.60
N ILE A 235 -5.13 -23.55 -59.56
CA ILE A 235 -6.39 -22.83 -59.35
C ILE A 235 -7.31 -23.58 -58.36
N ASP A 236 -7.39 -24.91 -58.42
CA ASP A 236 -8.23 -25.71 -57.52
C ASP A 236 -7.61 -25.84 -56.11
N GLU A 237 -6.29 -25.96 -56.00
CA GLU A 237 -5.56 -25.89 -54.72
C GLU A 237 -5.75 -24.51 -54.06
N LEU A 238 -5.65 -23.42 -54.84
CA LEU A 238 -5.90 -22.07 -54.35
C LEU A 238 -7.37 -21.88 -53.92
N LYS A 239 -8.36 -22.41 -54.66
CA LYS A 239 -9.78 -22.40 -54.24
C LYS A 239 -9.96 -23.13 -52.89
N MET A 240 -9.34 -24.29 -52.71
CA MET A 240 -9.41 -25.03 -51.46
C MET A 240 -8.81 -24.23 -50.30
N SER A 241 -7.62 -23.66 -50.47
CA SER A 241 -6.98 -22.82 -49.43
C SER A 241 -7.79 -21.56 -49.09
N LEU A 242 -8.49 -20.98 -50.08
CA LEU A 242 -9.36 -19.82 -49.88
C LEU A 242 -10.63 -20.19 -49.11
N ALA A 243 -11.23 -21.35 -49.40
CA ALA A 243 -12.39 -21.86 -48.67
C ALA A 243 -12.03 -22.21 -47.22
N GLU A 244 -10.90 -22.88 -46.99
CA GLU A 244 -10.38 -23.18 -45.65
C GLU A 244 -10.14 -21.88 -44.85
N ALA A 245 -9.50 -20.88 -45.47
CA ALA A 245 -9.29 -19.56 -44.86
C ALA A 245 -10.60 -18.79 -44.58
N GLU A 246 -11.66 -18.98 -45.37
CA GLU A 246 -12.98 -18.38 -45.12
C GLU A 246 -13.74 -19.08 -43.98
N GLU A 247 -13.69 -20.41 -43.89
CA GLU A 247 -14.22 -21.14 -42.74
C GLU A 247 -13.51 -20.73 -41.44
N ASP A 248 -12.18 -20.65 -41.46
CA ASP A 248 -11.38 -20.22 -40.32
C ASP A 248 -11.70 -18.76 -39.93
N ARG A 249 -11.85 -17.85 -40.91
CA ARG A 249 -12.30 -16.46 -40.71
C ARG A 249 -13.66 -16.41 -39.99
N HIS A 250 -14.64 -17.19 -40.44
CA HIS A 250 -15.95 -17.27 -39.80
C HIS A 250 -15.90 -17.86 -38.39
N LEU A 251 -15.03 -18.84 -38.16
CA LEU A 251 -14.80 -19.46 -36.85
C LEU A 251 -14.10 -18.50 -35.86
N PHE A 252 -13.20 -17.63 -36.33
CA PHE A 252 -12.65 -16.54 -35.52
C PHE A 252 -13.67 -15.41 -35.28
N GLU A 253 -14.50 -15.07 -36.26
CA GLU A 253 -15.59 -14.09 -36.14
C GLU A 253 -16.63 -14.53 -35.09
N GLY A 254 -17.03 -15.81 -35.10
CA GLY A 254 -17.89 -16.41 -34.09
C GLY A 254 -17.29 -16.36 -32.68
N LYS A 255 -16.03 -16.82 -32.52
CA LYS A 255 -15.30 -16.74 -31.24
C LYS A 255 -15.16 -15.30 -30.73
N LEU A 256 -14.92 -14.34 -31.61
CA LEU A 256 -14.84 -12.92 -31.23
C LEU A 256 -16.19 -12.42 -30.69
N LYS A 257 -17.31 -12.80 -31.33
CA LYS A 257 -18.66 -12.45 -30.87
C LYS A 257 -18.97 -13.06 -29.50
N GLU A 258 -18.67 -14.34 -29.29
CA GLU A 258 -18.82 -15.00 -27.97
C GLU A 258 -18.02 -14.27 -26.87
N LYS A 259 -16.81 -13.80 -27.19
CA LYS A 259 -15.98 -13.02 -26.25
C LYS A 259 -16.53 -11.63 -25.99
N MET A 260 -17.19 -11.00 -26.96
CA MET A 260 -17.88 -9.73 -26.79
C MET A 260 -19.09 -9.89 -25.86
N GLU A 261 -19.95 -10.88 -26.11
CA GLU A 261 -21.12 -11.17 -25.27
C GLU A 261 -20.70 -11.55 -23.83
N MET A 262 -19.58 -12.26 -23.67
CA MET A 262 -18.99 -12.58 -22.36
C MET A 262 -18.40 -11.33 -21.66
N LEU A 263 -17.86 -10.37 -22.42
CA LEU A 263 -17.34 -9.11 -21.89
C LEU A 263 -18.47 -8.20 -21.38
N ASP A 264 -19.59 -8.12 -22.09
CA ASP A 264 -20.76 -7.35 -21.67
C ASP A 264 -21.35 -7.90 -20.36
N VAL A 265 -21.52 -9.22 -20.25
CA VAL A 265 -21.96 -9.88 -19.00
C VAL A 265 -20.98 -9.63 -17.85
N LEU A 266 -19.67 -9.58 -18.12
CA LEU A 266 -18.67 -9.25 -17.12
C LEU A 266 -18.71 -7.77 -16.72
N HIS A 267 -18.97 -6.86 -17.67
CA HIS A 267 -19.12 -5.44 -17.42
C HIS A 267 -20.33 -5.14 -16.53
N ASP A 268 -21.49 -5.74 -16.82
CA ASP A 268 -22.68 -5.67 -15.95
C ASP A 268 -22.40 -6.21 -14.55
N LYS A 269 -21.67 -7.33 -14.44
CA LYS A 269 -21.25 -7.87 -13.13
C LYS A 269 -20.34 -6.90 -12.36
N VAL A 270 -19.42 -6.21 -13.03
CA VAL A 270 -18.58 -5.16 -12.43
C VAL A 270 -19.42 -3.97 -11.98
N ASN A 271 -20.43 -3.57 -12.75
CA ASN A 271 -21.36 -2.50 -12.38
C ASN A 271 -22.21 -2.86 -11.15
N LEU A 272 -22.76 -4.08 -11.08
CA LEU A 272 -23.48 -4.57 -9.90
C LEU A 272 -22.58 -4.60 -8.65
N LEU A 273 -21.36 -5.15 -8.77
CA LEU A 273 -20.40 -5.19 -7.66
C LEU A 273 -19.99 -3.78 -7.20
N SER A 274 -19.86 -2.82 -8.13
CA SER A 274 -19.56 -1.42 -7.80
C SER A 274 -20.69 -0.74 -7.02
N GLN A 275 -21.95 -1.05 -7.36
CA GLN A 275 -23.11 -0.59 -6.58
C GLN A 275 -23.15 -1.23 -5.19
N GLU A 276 -22.87 -2.53 -5.08
CA GLU A 276 -22.81 -3.24 -3.80
C GLU A 276 -21.68 -2.72 -2.89
N VAL A 277 -20.51 -2.42 -3.46
CA VAL A 277 -19.38 -1.81 -2.73
C VAL A 277 -19.76 -0.42 -2.23
N ASN A 278 -20.34 0.45 -3.06
CA ASN A 278 -20.80 1.78 -2.65
C ASN A 278 -21.85 1.70 -1.52
N GLY A 279 -22.81 0.79 -1.63
CA GLY A 279 -23.81 0.56 -0.56
C GLY A 279 -23.19 0.10 0.77
N LYS A 280 -22.22 -0.82 0.72
CA LYS A 280 -21.46 -1.26 1.90
C LYS A 280 -20.58 -0.14 2.47
N GLU A 281 -20.00 0.71 1.62
CA GLU A 281 -19.19 1.85 2.04
C GLU A 281 -20.04 2.91 2.76
N GLN A 282 -21.24 3.21 2.25
CA GLN A 282 -22.20 4.10 2.91
C GLN A 282 -22.62 3.55 4.27
N TYR A 283 -23.03 2.27 4.34
CA TYR A 283 -23.37 1.61 5.60
C TYR A 283 -22.19 1.59 6.60
N THR A 284 -20.95 1.44 6.11
CA THR A 284 -19.74 1.51 6.96
C THR A 284 -19.50 2.92 7.50
N LYS A 285 -19.79 3.97 6.73
CA LYS A 285 -19.74 5.38 7.19
C LYS A 285 -20.83 5.69 8.21
N GLU A 286 -22.03 5.16 8.03
CA GLU A 286 -23.13 5.26 9.01
C GLU A 286 -22.77 4.56 10.32
N LEU A 287 -22.29 3.30 10.26
CA LEU A 287 -21.79 2.57 11.43
C LEU A 287 -20.66 3.31 12.14
N SER A 288 -19.71 3.87 11.39
CA SER A 288 -18.59 4.65 11.96
C SER A 288 -19.09 5.91 12.68
N SER A 289 -20.08 6.59 12.12
CA SER A 289 -20.72 7.78 12.71
C SER A 289 -21.49 7.42 13.98
N SER A 290 -22.24 6.31 13.95
CA SER A 290 -22.96 5.78 15.11
C SER A 290 -22.01 5.33 16.23
N LEU A 291 -20.89 4.70 15.87
CA LEU A 291 -19.84 4.28 16.80
C LEU A 291 -19.16 5.49 17.45
N SER A 292 -18.86 6.55 16.68
CA SER A 292 -18.32 7.80 17.24
C SER A 292 -19.27 8.41 18.28
N ALA A 293 -20.56 8.52 17.96
CA ALA A 293 -21.55 9.03 18.91
C ALA A 293 -21.69 8.13 20.16
N LYS A 294 -21.49 6.82 20.04
CA LYS A 294 -21.51 5.88 21.17
C LYS A 294 -20.23 5.92 22.01
N GLU A 295 -19.09 6.24 21.42
CA GLU A 295 -17.87 6.56 22.15
C GLU A 295 -18.06 7.86 22.93
N ASP A 296 -18.58 8.93 22.31
CA ASP A 296 -18.88 10.20 22.99
C ASP A 296 -19.86 10.03 24.18
N ASP A 297 -20.93 9.24 23.99
CA ASP A 297 -21.86 8.85 25.07
C ASP A 297 -21.14 8.12 26.22
N TYR A 298 -20.30 7.13 25.89
CA TYR A 298 -19.53 6.37 26.87
C TYR A 298 -18.57 7.29 27.64
N GLN A 299 -17.91 8.20 26.94
CA GLN A 299 -16.94 9.13 27.52
C GLN A 299 -17.60 10.16 28.45
N ASN A 300 -18.79 10.66 28.09
CA ASN A 300 -19.62 11.49 28.97
C ASN A 300 -20.09 10.70 30.22
N LEU A 301 -20.61 9.48 30.05
CA LEU A 301 -21.03 8.62 31.15
C LEU A 301 -19.87 8.26 32.09
N ASN A 302 -18.67 8.06 31.54
CA ASN A 302 -17.43 7.83 32.27
C ASN A 302 -17.08 9.07 33.12
N MET A 303 -17.07 10.28 32.55
CA MET A 303 -16.90 11.55 33.27
C MET A 303 -17.92 11.74 34.41
N ILE A 304 -19.22 11.56 34.13
CA ILE A 304 -20.29 11.65 35.14
C ILE A 304 -20.06 10.66 36.28
N TYR A 305 -19.63 9.43 35.98
CA TYR A 305 -19.29 8.45 37.01
C TYR A 305 -18.16 8.97 37.93
N HIS A 306 -17.13 9.65 37.40
CA HIS A 306 -15.99 10.10 38.21
C HIS A 306 -16.40 11.22 39.16
N GLN A 307 -17.15 12.19 38.63
CA GLN A 307 -17.68 13.29 39.42
C GLN A 307 -18.66 12.80 40.52
N THR A 308 -19.59 11.89 40.17
CA THR A 308 -20.50 11.31 41.18
C THR A 308 -19.77 10.46 42.21
N LYS A 309 -18.66 9.83 41.83
CA LYS A 309 -17.78 9.11 42.75
C LYS A 309 -17.01 10.06 43.68
N GLU A 310 -16.38 11.12 43.16
CA GLU A 310 -15.64 12.10 43.95
C GLU A 310 -16.56 12.79 44.96
N ASN A 311 -17.78 13.16 44.51
CA ASN A 311 -18.85 13.65 45.38
C ASN A 311 -19.21 12.62 46.48
N LEU A 312 -19.23 11.31 46.18
CA LEU A 312 -19.51 10.27 47.18
C LEU A 312 -18.37 10.11 48.19
N GLU A 313 -17.11 10.16 47.76
CA GLU A 313 -15.94 10.15 48.66
C GLU A 313 -15.91 11.42 49.53
N GLN A 314 -16.26 12.59 48.97
CA GLN A 314 -16.45 13.84 49.71
C GLN A 314 -17.59 13.76 50.74
N VAL A 315 -18.78 13.28 50.36
CA VAL A 315 -19.90 13.06 51.28
C VAL A 315 -19.54 12.07 52.38
N THR A 316 -18.80 11.00 52.06
CA THR A 316 -18.33 10.02 53.04
C THR A 316 -17.35 10.65 54.05
N SER A 317 -16.43 11.50 53.59
CA SER A 317 -15.53 12.25 54.50
C SER A 317 -16.30 13.26 55.38
N ARG A 318 -17.32 13.92 54.82
CA ARG A 318 -18.20 14.85 55.54
C ARG A 318 -19.02 14.14 56.62
N ILE A 319 -19.51 12.93 56.33
CA ILE A 319 -20.19 12.07 57.32
C ILE A 319 -19.24 11.69 58.45
N LYS A 320 -18.04 11.18 58.15
CA LYS A 320 -17.04 10.83 59.18
C LYS A 320 -16.65 11.99 60.09
N GLN A 321 -16.56 13.21 59.53
CA GLN A 321 -16.33 14.41 60.33
C GLN A 321 -17.52 14.68 61.27
N LEU A 322 -18.76 14.65 60.75
CA LEU A 322 -19.97 14.85 61.57
C LEU A 322 -20.14 13.76 62.64
N GLU A 323 -19.76 12.51 62.37
CA GLU A 323 -19.74 11.42 63.36
C GLU A 323 -18.75 11.72 64.50
N LYS A 324 -17.57 12.28 64.17
CA LYS A 324 -16.58 12.72 65.16
C LYS A 324 -17.08 13.91 65.98
N ASP A 325 -17.67 14.92 65.31
CA ASP A 325 -18.21 16.12 65.95
C ASP A 325 -19.34 15.75 66.93
N VAL A 326 -20.27 14.89 66.51
CA VAL A 326 -21.34 14.35 67.38
C VAL A 326 -20.79 13.52 68.54
N LEU A 327 -19.66 12.83 68.37
CA LEU A 327 -19.00 12.09 69.46
C LEU A 327 -18.34 13.03 70.48
N THR A 328 -17.73 14.14 70.03
CA THR A 328 -17.19 15.17 70.92
C THR A 328 -18.30 15.89 71.68
N ASP A 329 -19.36 16.33 71.00
CA ASP A 329 -20.53 16.98 71.62
C ASP A 329 -21.19 16.07 72.65
N LYS A 330 -21.33 14.77 72.35
CA LYS A 330 -21.86 13.76 73.27
C LYS A 330 -21.01 13.57 74.52
N ASN A 331 -19.69 13.69 74.41
CA ASN A 331 -18.79 13.56 75.56
C ASN A 331 -18.71 14.86 76.37
N GLU A 332 -18.75 16.03 75.73
CA GLU A 332 -18.89 17.33 76.41
C GLU A 332 -20.23 17.40 77.16
N LEU A 333 -21.33 16.96 76.54
CA LEU A 333 -22.64 16.88 77.18
C LEU A 333 -22.66 15.95 78.40
N LYS A 334 -21.98 14.78 78.34
CA LYS A 334 -21.79 13.93 79.53
C LYS A 334 -21.05 14.67 80.64
N SER A 335 -19.97 15.38 80.33
CA SER A 335 -19.20 16.13 81.34
C SER A 335 -20.01 17.28 81.95
N LYS A 336 -20.87 17.93 81.16
CA LYS A 336 -21.84 18.93 81.62
C LYS A 336 -22.91 18.30 82.51
N ILE A 337 -23.40 17.10 82.19
CA ILE A 337 -24.33 16.35 83.06
C ILE A 337 -23.68 16.04 84.41
N THR A 338 -22.47 15.45 84.44
CA THR A 338 -21.77 15.17 85.70
C THR A 338 -21.44 16.43 86.52
N LEU A 339 -21.23 17.58 85.86
CA LEU A 339 -21.07 18.87 86.53
C LEU A 339 -22.40 19.38 87.11
N ILE A 340 -23.52 19.20 86.40
CA ILE A 340 -24.86 19.52 86.89
C ILE A 340 -25.24 18.63 88.08
N ASP A 341 -24.90 17.33 88.04
CA ASP A 341 -25.13 16.41 89.15
C ASP A 341 -24.34 16.85 90.40
N SER A 342 -23.05 17.19 90.25
CA SER A 342 -22.21 17.69 91.33
C SER A 342 -22.67 19.06 91.88
N LEU A 343 -23.10 19.99 91.02
CA LEU A 343 -23.70 21.26 91.44
C LEU A 343 -25.05 21.04 92.15
N ASN A 344 -25.82 20.03 91.76
CA ASN A 344 -27.07 19.67 92.44
C ASN A 344 -26.79 19.05 93.82
N GLU A 345 -25.74 18.22 93.99
CA GLU A 345 -25.28 17.76 95.31
C GLU A 345 -24.86 18.94 96.20
N GLU A 346 -24.10 19.91 95.67
CA GLU A 346 -23.72 21.13 96.39
C GLU A 346 -24.95 21.98 96.79
N VAL A 347 -25.92 22.14 95.89
CA VAL A 347 -27.18 22.84 96.17
C VAL A 347 -28.01 22.12 97.24
N GLN A 348 -28.10 20.78 97.22
CA GLN A 348 -28.78 20.02 98.28
C GLN A 348 -28.07 20.18 99.63
N LYS A 349 -26.73 20.16 99.65
CA LYS A 349 -25.93 20.43 100.85
C LYS A 349 -26.19 21.85 101.39
N LEU A 350 -26.22 22.87 100.52
CA LEU A 350 -26.53 24.24 100.89
C LEU A 350 -27.97 24.41 101.40
N TYR A 351 -28.94 23.64 100.88
CA TYR A 351 -30.30 23.61 101.42
C TYR A 351 -30.36 22.99 102.82
N ALA A 352 -29.57 21.95 103.10
CA ALA A 352 -29.46 21.36 104.44
C ALA A 352 -28.78 22.33 105.44
N GLU A 353 -27.65 22.94 105.05
CA GLU A 353 -26.95 23.95 105.87
C GLU A 353 -27.81 25.20 106.12
N LYS A 354 -28.63 25.61 105.13
CA LYS A 354 -29.64 26.65 105.29
C LYS A 354 -30.71 26.26 106.32
N GLY A 355 -31.20 25.02 106.29
CA GLY A 355 -32.15 24.51 107.28
C GLY A 355 -31.58 24.53 108.70
N GLU A 356 -30.37 24.03 108.89
CA GLU A 356 -29.66 24.06 110.17
C GLU A 356 -29.42 25.50 110.67
N ALA A 357 -29.14 26.44 109.76
CA ALA A 357 -29.02 27.86 110.08
C ALA A 357 -30.37 28.49 110.47
N GLU A 358 -31.47 28.15 109.80
CA GLU A 358 -32.82 28.62 110.14
C GLU A 358 -33.31 28.05 111.48
N GLU A 359 -32.97 26.81 111.81
CA GLU A 359 -33.19 26.22 113.14
C GLU A 359 -32.39 26.97 114.22
N LYS A 360 -31.09 27.23 114.00
CA LYS A 360 -30.24 27.99 114.93
C LYS A 360 -30.72 29.43 115.12
N ILE A 361 -31.16 30.10 114.06
CA ILE A 361 -31.77 31.45 114.14
C ILE A 361 -33.08 31.39 114.95
N SER A 362 -33.91 30.37 114.74
CA SER A 362 -35.15 30.19 115.50
C SER A 362 -34.88 29.98 116.99
N ALA A 363 -33.89 29.15 117.34
CA ALA A 363 -33.46 28.92 118.71
C ALA A 363 -32.91 30.21 119.36
N LEU A 364 -32.03 30.94 118.67
CA LEU A 364 -31.52 32.23 119.14
C LEU A 364 -32.62 33.30 119.30
N MET A 365 -33.66 33.28 118.47
CA MET A 365 -34.82 34.17 118.65
C MET A 365 -35.64 33.81 119.89
N THR A 366 -35.80 32.52 120.22
CA THR A 366 -36.44 32.11 121.49
C THR A 366 -35.58 32.45 122.72
N GLU A 367 -34.26 32.20 122.67
CA GLU A 367 -33.34 32.61 123.74
C GLU A 367 -33.35 34.13 123.95
N TYR A 368 -33.44 34.91 122.86
CA TYR A 368 -33.56 36.37 122.93
C TYR A 368 -34.89 36.83 123.53
N SER A 369 -36.03 36.18 123.21
CA SER A 369 -37.30 36.51 123.86
C SER A 369 -37.31 36.17 125.35
N ASP A 370 -36.70 35.05 125.74
CA ASP A 370 -36.64 34.61 127.13
C ASP A 370 -35.65 35.44 127.96
N LEU A 371 -34.51 35.82 127.38
CA LEU A 371 -33.58 36.77 127.99
C LEU A 371 -34.22 38.15 128.14
N LYS A 372 -35.01 38.59 127.14
CA LYS A 372 -35.74 39.85 127.20
C LYS A 372 -36.74 39.86 128.36
N THR A 373 -37.63 38.87 128.45
CA THR A 373 -38.62 38.81 129.53
C THR A 373 -37.95 38.70 130.91
N ALA A 374 -36.90 37.88 131.05
CA ALA A 374 -36.12 37.81 132.27
C ALA A 374 -35.44 39.15 132.66
N SER A 375 -35.03 39.96 131.67
CA SER A 375 -34.48 41.30 131.92
C SER A 375 -35.55 42.32 132.34
N GLU A 376 -36.75 42.26 131.75
CA GLU A 376 -37.90 43.10 132.11
C GLU A 376 -38.43 42.75 133.51
N GLU A 377 -38.47 41.47 133.88
CA GLU A 377 -38.75 41.04 135.25
C GLU A 377 -37.68 41.49 136.25
N ARG A 378 -36.38 41.39 135.91
CA ARG A 378 -35.30 41.88 136.80
C ARG A 378 -35.44 43.37 137.06
N ALA A 379 -35.62 44.18 136.01
CA ALA A 379 -35.80 45.63 136.15
C ALA A 379 -37.01 45.97 137.03
N SER A 380 -38.08 45.18 136.97
CA SER A 380 -39.24 45.32 137.84
C SER A 380 -38.89 45.05 139.31
N ARG A 381 -38.21 43.93 139.61
CA ARG A 381 -37.79 43.57 140.98
C ARG A 381 -36.78 44.55 141.57
N ASP A 382 -35.83 45.03 140.77
CA ASP A 382 -34.85 46.03 141.19
C ASP A 382 -35.52 47.37 141.54
N SER A 383 -36.59 47.74 140.81
CA SER A 383 -37.41 48.92 141.11
C SER A 383 -38.22 48.78 142.41
N GLU A 384 -38.77 47.60 142.71
CA GLU A 384 -39.47 47.34 143.98
C GLU A 384 -38.48 47.40 145.17
N LEU A 385 -37.29 46.83 145.02
CA LEU A 385 -36.24 46.84 146.05
C LEU A 385 -35.74 48.27 146.37
N LEU A 386 -35.63 49.14 145.35
CA LEU A 386 -35.28 50.55 145.57
C LEU A 386 -36.36 51.29 146.39
N LEU A 387 -37.65 51.09 146.09
CA LEU A 387 -38.75 51.69 146.85
C LEU A 387 -38.75 51.24 148.33
N GLU A 388 -38.43 49.97 148.62
CA GLU A 388 -38.29 49.51 150.00
C GLU A 388 -37.05 50.13 150.68
N LYS A 389 -35.95 50.32 149.95
CA LYS A 389 -34.73 50.95 150.49
C LYS A 389 -34.94 52.41 150.85
N ASP A 390 -35.65 53.18 150.04
CA ASP A 390 -36.01 54.56 150.37
C ASP A 390 -36.92 54.62 151.61
N ALA A 391 -37.88 53.69 151.76
CA ALA A 391 -38.71 53.59 152.96
C ALA A 391 -37.88 53.31 154.24
N GLN A 392 -36.90 52.40 154.17
CA GLN A 392 -35.98 52.10 155.27
C GLN A 392 -35.09 53.30 155.64
N LEU A 393 -34.70 54.12 154.65
CA LEU A 393 -33.85 55.31 154.86
C LEU A 393 -34.60 56.41 155.63
N ASN A 394 -35.84 56.70 155.23
CA ASN A 394 -36.72 57.65 155.94
C ASN A 394 -36.91 57.27 157.42
N GLN A 395 -37.09 55.97 157.72
CA GLN A 395 -37.23 55.49 159.10
C GLN A 395 -35.94 55.68 159.92
N LEU A 396 -34.76 55.59 159.31
CA LEU A 396 -33.47 55.84 159.95
C LEU A 396 -33.26 57.32 160.32
N GLU A 397 -33.71 58.23 159.45
CA GLU A 397 -33.64 59.68 159.71
C GLU A 397 -34.53 60.10 160.89
N GLU A 398 -35.76 59.58 160.98
CA GLU A 398 -36.65 59.80 162.13
C GLU A 398 -36.01 59.34 163.44
N ASN A 399 -35.44 58.13 163.48
CA ASN A 399 -34.75 57.59 164.65
C ASN A 399 -33.54 58.43 165.09
N LEU A 400 -32.75 58.97 164.15
CA LEU A 400 -31.60 59.82 164.46
C LEU A 400 -32.01 61.09 165.22
N SER A 401 -33.15 61.69 164.83
CA SER A 401 -33.68 62.91 165.45
C SER A 401 -33.99 62.72 166.94
N ALA A 402 -34.55 61.56 167.31
CA ALA A 402 -34.89 61.24 168.70
C ALA A 402 -33.64 61.12 169.59
N VAL A 403 -32.63 60.37 169.15
CA VAL A 403 -31.39 60.10 169.91
C VAL A 403 -30.64 61.39 170.27
N LEU A 404 -30.63 62.38 169.37
CA LEU A 404 -30.02 63.69 169.62
C LEU A 404 -30.66 64.44 170.79
N THR A 405 -31.98 64.27 171.02
CA THR A 405 -32.68 64.93 172.12
C THR A 405 -32.31 64.33 173.49
N ASP A 406 -32.16 63.02 173.61
CA ASP A 406 -31.80 62.36 174.86
C ASP A 406 -30.31 62.52 175.22
N SER A 407 -29.43 62.59 174.21
CA SER A 407 -28.01 62.92 174.42
C SER A 407 -27.82 64.26 175.14
N SER A 408 -28.70 65.23 174.89
CA SER A 408 -28.67 66.54 175.58
C SER A 408 -28.94 66.42 177.08
N LYS A 409 -29.87 65.54 177.49
CA LYS A 409 -30.26 65.31 178.90
C LYS A 409 -29.16 64.58 179.69
N GLN A 410 -28.38 63.73 179.03
CA GLN A 410 -27.26 63.02 179.64
C GLN A 410 -26.07 63.94 179.96
N ARG A 411 -25.92 65.09 179.27
CA ARG A 411 -24.85 66.05 179.57
C ARG A 411 -25.02 66.80 180.89
N SER A 412 -26.25 67.01 181.37
CA SER A 412 -26.46 67.72 182.64
C SER A 412 -26.12 66.88 183.87
N THR A 413 -26.42 65.58 183.88
CA THR A 413 -26.14 64.70 185.04
C THR A 413 -24.64 64.42 185.23
N ILE A 414 -23.86 64.40 184.14
CA ILE A 414 -22.39 64.26 184.21
C ILE A 414 -21.73 65.45 184.92
N ALA A 415 -22.32 66.65 184.86
CA ALA A 415 -21.79 67.82 185.54
C ALA A 415 -21.92 67.73 187.07
N GLU A 416 -22.94 67.03 187.58
CA GLU A 416 -23.17 66.87 189.02
C GLU A 416 -22.15 65.90 189.64
N LEU A 417 -21.98 64.72 189.04
CA LEU A 417 -21.09 63.65 189.52
C LEU A 417 -19.61 64.06 189.61
N ASN A 418 -19.13 64.98 188.75
CA ASN A 418 -17.74 65.44 188.81
C ASN A 418 -17.44 66.24 190.09
N ASN A 419 -18.42 66.94 190.67
CA ASN A 419 -18.20 67.71 191.92
C ASN A 419 -17.98 66.80 193.14
N GLU A 420 -18.60 65.61 193.17
CA GLU A 420 -18.37 64.64 194.26
C GLU A 420 -16.94 64.07 194.19
N LEU A 421 -16.45 63.77 192.99
CA LEU A 421 -15.15 63.12 192.77
C LEU A 421 -14.00 63.94 193.36
N ASP A 422 -13.93 65.24 193.09
CA ASP A 422 -12.82 66.08 193.58
C ASP A 422 -12.80 66.22 195.11
N THR A 423 -13.92 66.04 195.83
CA THR A 423 -13.90 65.99 197.30
C THR A 423 -13.09 64.79 197.81
N THR A 424 -13.32 63.59 197.25
CA THR A 424 -12.61 62.36 197.64
C THR A 424 -11.12 62.43 197.34
N ARG A 425 -10.75 63.12 196.27
CA ARG A 425 -9.38 63.31 195.80
C ARG A 425 -8.48 64.04 196.81
N THR A 426 -9.06 64.93 197.62
CA THR A 426 -8.32 65.68 198.65
C THR A 426 -7.81 64.80 199.79
N MET A 427 -8.60 63.81 200.24
CA MET A 427 -8.21 62.93 201.35
C MET A 427 -7.00 62.06 200.98
N LEU A 428 -6.99 61.51 199.77
CA LEU A 428 -5.91 60.67 199.26
C LEU A 428 -4.55 61.39 199.22
N SER A 429 -4.55 62.71 199.05
CA SER A 429 -3.31 63.51 199.00
C SER A 429 -2.56 63.56 200.33
N ASN A 430 -3.23 63.34 201.47
CA ASN A 430 -2.59 63.36 202.79
C ASN A 430 -1.84 62.04 203.05
N GLU A 431 -2.40 60.91 202.64
CA GLU A 431 -1.80 59.57 202.77
C GLU A 431 -0.46 59.47 202.01
N VAL A 432 -0.38 60.11 200.84
CA VAL A 432 0.81 60.09 199.97
C VAL A 432 2.01 60.81 200.60
N ALA A 433 1.80 61.84 201.42
CA ALA A 433 2.88 62.60 202.03
C ALA A 433 3.74 61.73 202.96
N ALA A 434 3.11 60.92 203.82
CA ALA A 434 3.78 60.00 204.73
C ALA A 434 4.60 58.90 204.02
N ARG A 435 4.36 58.68 202.72
CA ARG A 435 5.11 57.72 201.90
C ARG A 435 6.39 58.30 201.30
N LYS A 436 6.53 59.64 201.21
CA LYS A 436 7.68 60.28 200.56
C LYS A 436 8.96 60.18 201.39
N ASP A 437 8.89 60.27 202.71
CA ASP A 437 10.07 60.22 203.60
C ASP A 437 10.85 58.90 203.48
N LEU A 438 10.21 57.84 202.99
CA LEU A 438 10.82 56.54 202.69
C LEU A 438 11.59 56.50 201.35
N SER A 439 11.32 57.44 200.45
CA SER A 439 11.86 57.47 199.08
C SER A 439 13.23 58.12 198.98
N ASP A 440 13.55 59.06 199.86
CA ASP A 440 14.77 59.88 199.78
C ASP A 440 16.03 59.13 200.27
N LEU A 441 15.90 57.83 200.56
CA LEU A 441 17.00 56.88 200.77
C LEU A 441 17.42 56.16 199.47
N VAL A 442 16.52 56.06 198.49
CA VAL A 442 16.77 55.36 197.20
C VAL A 442 17.48 56.27 196.19
N THR A 443 17.25 57.58 196.28
CA THR A 443 17.88 58.59 195.41
C THR A 443 19.41 58.60 195.44
N SER A 444 20.03 58.06 196.49
CA SER A 444 21.49 58.01 196.63
C SER A 444 22.20 56.98 195.72
N THR A 445 21.49 56.09 195.03
CA THR A 445 22.10 55.01 194.23
C THR A 445 21.86 55.10 192.72
N GLU A 446 20.85 55.85 192.27
CA GLU A 446 20.48 55.91 190.84
C GLU A 446 21.24 56.97 190.02
N GLU A 447 21.87 57.97 190.64
CA GLU A 447 22.56 59.04 189.90
C GLU A 447 23.75 58.54 189.06
N ALA A 448 24.33 57.39 189.41
CA ALA A 448 25.39 56.74 188.63
C ALA A 448 24.92 56.06 187.33
N LEU A 449 23.62 55.96 187.08
CA LEU A 449 23.01 55.30 185.91
C LEU A 449 22.55 56.29 184.81
N ARG A 450 22.82 57.58 184.98
CA ARG A 450 22.23 58.65 184.16
C ARG A 450 22.82 58.79 182.74
N ASP A 451 24.07 58.38 182.53
CA ASP A 451 24.86 58.80 181.36
C ASP A 451 24.73 57.91 180.11
N SER A 452 24.24 56.66 180.22
CA SER A 452 24.16 55.74 179.07
C SER A 452 22.95 55.96 178.14
N ARG A 453 22.08 56.92 178.45
CA ARG A 453 20.71 57.03 177.89
C ARG A 453 20.62 57.52 176.44
N ASN A 454 21.73 57.85 175.79
CA ASN A 454 21.76 58.58 174.51
C ASN A 454 21.71 57.74 173.22
N GLU A 455 21.86 56.41 173.27
CA GLU A 455 22.08 55.61 172.05
C GLU A 455 20.83 54.92 171.45
N VAL A 456 19.63 55.17 172.01
CA VAL A 456 18.35 54.57 171.57
C VAL A 456 17.92 54.97 170.14
N PHE A 457 18.59 55.96 169.54
CA PHE A 457 18.26 56.49 168.20
C PHE A 457 18.44 55.50 167.03
N LYS A 458 19.09 54.34 167.25
CA LYS A 458 19.42 53.36 166.19
C LYS A 458 18.28 52.39 165.81
N LEU A 459 17.19 52.32 166.58
CA LEU A 459 16.08 51.37 166.34
C LEU A 459 15.22 51.65 165.09
N SER A 460 15.65 52.56 164.21
CA SER A 460 15.01 52.83 162.92
C SER A 460 15.50 51.92 161.77
N GLU A 461 16.51 51.08 162.00
CA GLU A 461 17.26 50.40 160.92
C GLU A 461 16.71 49.00 160.55
N GLU A 462 16.13 48.29 161.53
CA GLU A 462 15.80 46.85 161.43
C GLU A 462 14.64 46.51 160.47
N LEU A 463 13.85 47.51 160.04
CA LEU A 463 12.78 47.34 159.04
C LEU A 463 13.30 46.77 157.69
N ASN A 464 14.60 46.87 157.43
CA ASN A 464 15.24 46.31 156.24
C ASN A 464 15.41 44.78 156.28
N GLU A 465 15.34 44.13 157.46
CA GLU A 465 15.64 42.71 157.62
C GLU A 465 14.64 41.81 156.87
N VAL A 466 13.35 42.20 156.89
CA VAL A 466 12.23 41.51 156.23
C VAL A 466 12.46 41.31 154.72
N LYS A 467 13.35 42.09 154.11
CA LYS A 467 13.64 42.05 152.67
C LYS A 467 14.52 40.87 152.24
N ARG A 468 15.23 40.20 153.17
CA ARG A 468 16.16 39.10 152.84
C ARG A 468 15.49 37.74 152.62
N SER A 469 14.37 37.46 153.29
CA SER A 469 13.68 36.17 153.23
C SER A 469 13.11 35.84 151.84
N ASN A 470 12.78 36.85 151.03
CA ASN A 470 12.20 36.70 149.70
C ASN A 470 13.21 36.17 148.63
N GLN A 471 14.50 36.09 148.97
CA GLN A 471 15.55 35.68 148.04
C GLN A 471 15.62 34.16 147.82
N ASP A 472 15.21 33.36 148.82
CA ASP A 472 15.43 31.90 148.83
C ASP A 472 14.56 31.14 147.81
N LEU A 473 13.28 31.51 147.70
CA LEU A 473 12.29 30.91 146.78
C LEU A 473 12.73 30.95 145.30
N ILE A 474 13.49 31.97 144.91
CA ILE A 474 13.98 32.17 143.54
C ILE A 474 14.91 31.02 143.11
N THR A 475 15.66 30.44 144.06
CA THR A 475 16.68 29.40 143.77
C THR A 475 16.08 28.06 143.34
N GLN A 476 14.83 27.77 143.73
CA GLN A 476 14.17 26.50 143.42
C GLN A 476 13.54 26.51 142.02
N ILE A 477 13.02 27.66 141.59
CA ILE A 477 12.38 27.85 140.27
C ILE A 477 13.39 27.62 139.13
N SER A 478 14.65 28.02 139.31
CA SER A 478 15.70 27.84 138.30
C SER A 478 15.86 26.36 137.89
N LYS A 479 15.88 25.43 138.86
CA LYS A 479 16.17 24.01 138.61
C LYS A 479 15.10 23.28 137.79
N PHE A 480 13.84 23.73 137.85
CA PHE A 480 12.76 23.20 137.01
C PHE A 480 12.81 23.70 135.57
N THR A 481 13.50 24.83 135.34
CA THR A 481 13.59 25.47 134.02
C THR A 481 14.55 24.70 133.11
N ASP A 482 15.71 24.27 133.65
CA ASP A 482 16.76 23.59 132.88
C ASP A 482 16.29 22.24 132.28
N ALA A 483 15.65 21.40 133.09
CA ALA A 483 15.08 20.12 132.63
C ALA A 483 13.97 20.30 131.57
N THR A 484 13.30 21.45 131.56
CA THR A 484 12.28 21.80 130.55
C THR A 484 12.93 22.20 129.21
N ILE A 485 14.20 22.62 129.21
CA ILE A 485 14.95 22.98 128.00
C ILE A 485 15.48 21.72 127.31
N GLU A 486 16.07 20.77 128.06
CA GLU A 486 16.56 19.50 127.51
C GLU A 486 15.45 18.71 126.79
N LEU A 487 14.27 18.62 127.41
CA LEU A 487 13.12 17.88 126.86
C LEU A 487 12.60 18.54 125.56
N LYS A 488 12.63 19.88 125.47
CA LYS A 488 12.30 20.62 124.23
C LYS A 488 13.35 20.41 123.14
N GLN A 489 14.63 20.34 123.49
CA GLN A 489 15.71 20.15 122.52
C GLN A 489 15.74 18.73 121.94
N ALA A 490 15.42 17.71 122.75
CA ALA A 490 15.20 16.34 122.26
C ALA A 490 14.01 16.24 121.28
N LEU A 491 12.92 16.98 121.54
CA LEU A 491 11.77 17.06 120.64
C LEU A 491 12.12 17.77 119.32
N ALA A 492 12.84 18.90 119.39
CA ALA A 492 13.26 19.67 118.22
C ALA A 492 14.14 18.83 117.26
N ASN A 493 15.08 18.04 117.79
CA ASN A 493 15.93 17.17 116.97
C ASN A 493 15.10 16.11 116.21
N LYS A 494 14.07 15.53 116.84
CA LYS A 494 13.16 14.56 116.21
C LYS A 494 12.26 15.19 115.13
N ILE A 495 11.88 16.45 115.29
CA ILE A 495 11.17 17.22 114.27
C ILE A 495 12.10 17.47 113.07
N ALA A 496 13.34 17.89 113.30
CA ALA A 496 14.33 18.09 112.23
C ALA A 496 14.67 16.79 111.47
N GLU A 497 14.76 15.64 112.15
CA GLU A 497 14.87 14.33 111.49
C GLU A 497 13.67 14.07 110.56
N ALA A 498 12.44 14.24 111.06
CA ALA A 498 11.22 14.05 110.27
C ALA A 498 11.10 15.03 109.08
N GLU A 499 11.50 16.29 109.27
CA GLU A 499 11.55 17.31 108.22
C GLU A 499 12.61 16.98 107.16
N SER A 500 13.77 16.45 107.54
CA SER A 500 14.80 16.02 106.58
C SER A 500 14.37 14.80 105.75
N VAL A 501 13.65 13.84 106.36
CA VAL A 501 13.07 12.71 105.62
C VAL A 501 11.93 13.18 104.71
N SER A 502 11.09 14.11 105.17
CA SER A 502 10.06 14.77 104.35
C SER A 502 10.66 15.50 103.14
N ALA A 503 11.78 16.21 103.32
CA ALA A 503 12.51 16.85 102.24
C ALA A 503 13.06 15.82 101.23
N SER A 504 13.73 14.76 101.70
CA SER A 504 14.25 13.72 100.80
C SER A 504 13.16 13.00 99.99
N LEU A 505 11.99 12.74 100.61
CA LEU A 505 10.83 12.18 99.92
C LEU A 505 10.20 13.19 98.94
N SER A 506 10.24 14.49 99.24
CA SER A 506 9.80 15.55 98.33
C SER A 506 10.70 15.66 97.09
N ASP A 507 12.03 15.59 97.29
CA ASP A 507 13.02 15.63 96.21
C ASP A 507 12.96 14.35 95.34
N GLU A 508 12.79 13.19 95.96
CA GLU A 508 12.59 11.91 95.27
C GLU A 508 11.28 11.90 94.47
N LEU A 509 10.19 12.43 95.04
CA LEU A 509 8.90 12.60 94.36
C LEU A 509 8.98 13.64 93.22
N ALA A 510 9.77 14.70 93.37
CA ALA A 510 10.08 15.64 92.29
C ALA A 510 10.88 14.97 91.17
N SER A 511 11.89 14.16 91.49
CA SER A 511 12.65 13.35 90.53
C SER A 511 11.74 12.36 89.79
N VAL A 512 10.87 11.63 90.49
CA VAL A 512 9.88 10.71 89.89
C VAL A 512 8.90 11.46 88.98
N ARG A 513 8.46 12.67 89.34
CA ARG A 513 7.63 13.53 88.46
C ARG A 513 8.39 13.98 87.21
N GLU A 514 9.68 14.28 87.32
CA GLU A 514 10.51 14.67 86.18
C GLU A 514 10.79 13.49 85.24
N VAL A 515 11.05 12.29 85.78
CA VAL A 515 11.17 11.04 85.00
C VAL A 515 9.83 10.69 84.34
N LEU A 516 8.70 10.82 85.05
CA LEU A 516 7.37 10.66 84.46
C LEU A 516 7.18 11.62 83.28
N LYS A 517 7.53 12.91 83.45
CA LYS A 517 7.43 13.92 82.39
C LYS A 517 8.30 13.58 81.18
N ARG A 518 9.54 13.13 81.37
CA ARG A 518 10.39 12.62 80.27
C ARG A 518 9.74 11.43 79.57
N SER A 519 9.23 10.44 80.32
CA SER A 519 8.55 9.27 79.72
C SER A 519 7.27 9.65 78.96
N GLN A 520 6.57 10.71 79.39
CA GLN A 520 5.40 11.26 78.69
C GLN A 520 5.81 11.93 77.37
N GLU A 521 6.90 12.69 77.37
CA GLU A 521 7.47 13.35 76.17
C GLU A 521 8.05 12.31 75.19
N GLU A 522 8.72 11.26 75.67
CA GLU A 522 9.18 10.13 74.87
C GLU A 522 8.02 9.31 74.29
N LEU A 523 6.93 9.13 75.05
CA LEU A 523 5.71 8.48 74.56
C LEU A 523 5.01 9.33 73.48
N GLU A 524 5.02 10.65 73.62
CA GLU A 524 4.48 11.57 72.60
C GLU A 524 5.35 11.60 71.34
N VAL A 525 6.68 11.60 71.47
CA VAL A 525 7.61 11.49 70.33
C VAL A 525 7.45 10.15 69.61
N THR A 526 7.38 9.03 70.33
CA THR A 526 7.20 7.70 69.72
C THR A 526 5.80 7.50 69.13
N SER A 527 4.76 8.11 69.72
CA SER A 527 3.41 8.19 69.13
C SER A 527 3.42 8.97 67.80
N ASN A 528 4.07 10.13 67.75
CA ASN A 528 4.19 10.92 66.53
C ASN A 528 5.04 10.21 65.45
N GLN A 529 6.10 9.50 65.84
CA GLN A 529 6.84 8.62 64.93
C GLN A 529 5.97 7.47 64.40
N LEU A 530 5.12 6.86 65.23
CA LEU A 530 4.19 5.83 64.80
C LEU A 530 3.15 6.38 63.81
N ILE A 531 2.66 7.60 64.02
CA ILE A 531 1.80 8.31 63.06
C ILE A 531 2.53 8.44 61.72
N SER A 532 3.74 9.03 61.66
CA SER A 532 4.48 9.16 60.41
C SER A 532 4.85 7.83 59.75
N VAL A 533 5.08 6.76 60.52
CA VAL A 533 5.27 5.39 59.98
C VAL A 533 3.96 4.86 59.39
N THR A 534 2.81 5.09 60.02
CA THR A 534 1.51 4.71 59.43
C THR A 534 1.10 5.56 58.23
N GLU A 535 1.56 6.81 58.13
CA GLU A 535 1.41 7.66 56.95
C GLU A 535 2.33 7.21 55.80
N ALA A 536 3.60 6.86 56.08
CA ALA A 536 4.51 6.30 55.08
C ALA A 536 4.03 4.92 54.56
N HIS A 537 3.46 4.11 55.46
CA HIS A 537 2.70 2.92 55.10
C HIS A 537 1.47 3.31 54.25
N GLY A 538 0.75 4.39 54.60
CA GLY A 538 -0.37 4.99 53.86
C GLY A 538 -0.06 5.57 52.47
N ASP A 539 1.20 5.88 52.17
CA ASP A 539 1.64 6.31 50.82
C ASP A 539 2.16 5.13 49.97
N LEU A 540 2.90 4.18 50.57
CA LEU A 540 3.25 2.93 49.88
C LEU A 540 2.04 1.99 49.74
N ASN A 541 0.97 2.24 50.50
CA ASN A 541 -0.40 1.84 50.22
C ASN A 541 -0.75 2.16 48.75
N LYS A 542 -0.82 3.46 48.48
CA LYS A 542 -1.11 4.07 47.18
C LYS A 542 -0.17 3.56 46.09
N GLU A 543 1.14 3.58 46.34
CA GLU A 543 2.15 3.24 45.33
C GLU A 543 2.13 1.75 44.96
N LEU A 544 1.97 0.83 45.93
CA LEU A 544 1.86 -0.60 45.62
C LEU A 544 0.64 -0.88 44.74
N LEU A 545 -0.51 -0.28 45.04
CA LEU A 545 -1.71 -0.52 44.24
C LEU A 545 -1.68 0.24 42.90
N ASP A 546 -1.04 1.40 42.81
CA ASP A 546 -0.77 2.04 41.51
C ASP A 546 0.23 1.23 40.67
N ALA A 547 1.19 0.55 41.28
CA ALA A 547 2.04 -0.44 40.59
C ALA A 547 1.20 -1.63 40.08
N TYR A 548 0.24 -2.15 40.87
CA TYR A 548 -0.70 -3.17 40.39
C TYR A 548 -1.59 -2.67 39.24
N LYS A 549 -2.13 -1.43 39.30
CA LYS A 549 -2.88 -0.82 38.18
C LYS A 549 -2.01 -0.73 36.91
N LYS A 550 -0.74 -0.32 37.05
CA LYS A 550 0.22 -0.23 35.94
C LYS A 550 0.57 -1.61 35.36
N LEU A 551 0.72 -2.63 36.22
CA LEU A 551 0.94 -4.02 35.81
C LEU A 551 -0.30 -4.59 35.10
N GLU A 552 -1.51 -4.27 35.55
CA GLU A 552 -2.76 -4.64 34.90
C GLU A 552 -2.88 -3.98 33.52
N SER A 553 -2.57 -2.67 33.37
CA SER A 553 -2.56 -2.02 32.05
C SER A 553 -1.50 -2.62 31.13
N LEU A 554 -0.26 -2.79 31.60
CA LEU A 554 0.82 -3.44 30.82
C LEU A 554 0.45 -4.87 30.40
N THR A 555 -0.25 -5.63 31.23
CA THR A 555 -0.74 -6.97 30.89
C THR A 555 -1.83 -6.93 29.83
N ASN A 556 -2.76 -5.98 29.91
CA ASN A 556 -3.79 -5.77 28.89
C ASN A 556 -3.18 -5.30 27.56
N ASP A 557 -2.18 -4.42 27.61
CA ASP A 557 -1.48 -3.92 26.43
C ASP A 557 -0.61 -5.02 25.79
N LEU A 558 0.06 -5.86 26.57
CA LEU A 558 0.72 -7.08 26.09
C LEU A 558 -0.27 -8.06 25.41
N VAL A 559 -1.52 -8.12 25.85
CA VAL A 559 -2.58 -8.91 25.19
C VAL A 559 -3.04 -8.25 23.87
N LYS A 560 -3.05 -6.92 23.75
CA LYS A 560 -3.26 -6.22 22.47
C LYS A 560 -2.10 -6.48 21.52
N GLU A 561 -0.86 -6.31 21.98
CA GLU A 561 0.36 -6.58 21.20
C GLU A 561 0.41 -8.02 20.69
N ARG A 562 -0.01 -9.01 21.49
CA ARG A 562 -0.15 -10.40 21.04
C ARG A 562 -1.23 -10.59 19.97
N LYS A 563 -2.33 -9.83 20.01
CA LYS A 563 -3.34 -9.83 18.93
C LYS A 563 -2.81 -9.18 17.66
N ILE A 564 -2.10 -8.06 17.78
CA ILE A 564 -1.48 -7.34 16.65
C ILE A 564 -0.38 -8.20 16.01
N ASN A 565 0.50 -8.83 16.79
CA ASN A 565 1.45 -9.81 16.27
C ASN A 565 0.76 -11.00 15.59
N ALA A 566 -0.42 -11.42 16.07
CA ALA A 566 -1.19 -12.48 15.42
C ALA A 566 -1.92 -12.04 14.13
N THR A 567 -2.18 -10.74 13.89
CA THR A 567 -2.63 -10.26 12.58
C THR A 567 -1.43 -10.05 11.65
N LEU A 568 -0.38 -9.37 12.12
CA LEU A 568 0.87 -9.17 11.38
C LEU A 568 1.51 -10.48 10.91
N ASN A 569 1.52 -11.55 11.73
CA ASN A 569 2.03 -12.85 11.29
C ASN A 569 1.17 -13.50 10.19
N ARG A 570 -0.16 -13.26 10.16
CA ARG A 570 -1.02 -13.75 9.07
C ARG A 570 -0.85 -12.92 7.80
N GLU A 571 -0.68 -11.61 7.94
CA GLU A 571 -0.36 -10.70 6.84
C GLU A 571 1.01 -11.03 6.23
N LEU A 572 2.00 -11.34 7.07
CA LEU A 572 3.33 -11.79 6.64
C LEU A 572 3.28 -13.18 5.98
N GLU A 573 2.50 -14.14 6.50
CA GLU A 573 2.29 -15.43 5.86
C GLU A 573 1.58 -15.30 4.50
N ALA A 574 0.64 -14.36 4.36
CA ALA A 574 -0.01 -14.03 3.09
C ALA A 574 0.96 -13.36 2.10
N LEU A 575 1.77 -12.40 2.56
CA LEU A 575 2.83 -11.75 1.76
C LEU A 575 3.88 -12.75 1.28
N VAL A 576 4.29 -13.71 2.11
CA VAL A 576 5.20 -14.79 1.69
C VAL A 576 4.57 -15.67 0.61
N LYS A 577 3.29 -16.03 0.73
CA LYS A 577 2.56 -16.78 -0.32
C LYS A 577 2.44 -15.99 -1.61
N GLN A 578 2.13 -14.70 -1.53
CA GLN A 578 2.05 -13.82 -2.71
C GLN A 578 3.43 -13.61 -3.35
N SER A 579 4.49 -13.47 -2.55
CA SER A 579 5.87 -13.38 -3.04
C SER A 579 6.34 -14.66 -3.72
N LEU A 580 5.93 -15.84 -3.26
CA LEU A 580 6.18 -17.10 -3.94
C LEU A 580 5.50 -17.14 -5.32
N ILE A 581 4.21 -16.80 -5.39
CA ILE A 581 3.45 -16.72 -6.65
C ILE A 581 4.09 -15.70 -7.60
N GLU A 582 4.52 -14.54 -7.10
CA GLU A 582 5.19 -13.53 -7.91
C GLU A 582 6.57 -14.01 -8.40
N SER A 583 7.34 -14.73 -7.57
CA SER A 583 8.62 -15.32 -7.99
C SER A 583 8.46 -16.40 -9.06
N GLU A 584 7.37 -17.18 -9.00
CA GLU A 584 7.01 -18.18 -10.00
C GLU A 584 6.56 -17.53 -11.32
N ALA A 585 5.77 -16.45 -11.25
CA ALA A 585 5.38 -15.66 -12.41
C ALA A 585 6.58 -14.93 -13.06
N ARG A 586 7.50 -14.36 -12.26
CA ARG A 586 8.74 -13.76 -12.76
C ARG A 586 9.61 -14.80 -13.47
N ARG A 587 9.76 -16.01 -12.91
CA ARG A 587 10.50 -17.12 -13.53
C ARG A 587 9.85 -17.58 -14.86
N ALA A 588 8.52 -17.55 -14.97
CA ALA A 588 7.83 -17.82 -16.23
C ALA A 588 8.16 -16.74 -17.29
N LEU A 589 8.02 -15.46 -16.92
CA LEU A 589 8.36 -14.34 -17.81
C LEU A 589 9.85 -14.28 -18.19
N GLU A 590 10.74 -14.78 -17.33
CA GLU A 590 12.17 -14.93 -17.62
C GLU A 590 12.43 -16.00 -18.68
N VAL A 591 11.69 -17.12 -18.65
CA VAL A 591 11.70 -18.15 -19.70
C VAL A 591 11.10 -17.60 -21.01
N ASP A 592 9.96 -16.92 -20.95
CA ASP A 592 9.33 -16.29 -22.12
C ASP A 592 10.28 -15.26 -22.79
N LEU A 593 11.04 -14.51 -21.98
CA LEU A 593 12.02 -13.53 -22.46
C LEU A 593 13.25 -14.19 -23.08
N ASP A 594 13.75 -15.29 -22.50
CA ASP A 594 14.84 -16.09 -23.08
C ASP A 594 14.42 -16.73 -24.40
N GLU A 595 13.18 -17.22 -24.51
CA GLU A 595 12.64 -17.80 -25.75
C GLU A 595 12.38 -16.73 -26.82
N ALA A 596 11.84 -15.57 -26.45
CA ALA A 596 11.73 -14.42 -27.36
C ALA A 596 13.10 -13.91 -27.82
N THR A 597 14.11 -13.90 -26.94
CA THR A 597 15.49 -13.50 -27.27
C THR A 597 16.16 -14.52 -28.20
N ARG A 598 15.94 -15.82 -27.97
CA ARG A 598 16.40 -16.89 -28.88
C ARG A 598 15.74 -16.75 -30.26
N SER A 599 14.42 -16.58 -30.30
CA SER A 599 13.65 -16.37 -31.53
C SER A 599 14.12 -15.14 -32.31
N LEU A 600 14.39 -14.02 -31.63
CA LEU A 600 14.94 -12.82 -32.25
C LEU A 600 16.34 -13.05 -32.84
N ASN A 601 17.19 -13.83 -32.19
CA ASN A 601 18.50 -14.20 -32.74
C ASN A 601 18.37 -15.09 -33.98
N GLU A 602 17.42 -16.04 -34.00
CA GLU A 602 17.14 -16.87 -35.18
C GLU A 602 16.55 -16.05 -36.35
N VAL A 603 15.72 -15.05 -36.07
CA VAL A 603 15.25 -14.06 -37.07
C VAL A 603 16.41 -13.19 -37.57
N ASN A 604 17.35 -12.78 -36.71
CA ASN A 604 18.52 -12.00 -37.13
C ASN A 604 19.47 -12.83 -38.02
N GLU A 605 19.80 -14.06 -37.64
CA GLU A 605 20.65 -14.97 -38.45
C GLU A 605 20.02 -15.30 -39.80
N SER A 606 18.71 -15.57 -39.85
CA SER A 606 18.00 -15.80 -41.11
C SER A 606 17.88 -14.53 -41.96
N THR A 607 17.72 -13.35 -41.36
CA THR A 607 17.76 -12.05 -42.06
C THR A 607 19.15 -11.76 -42.64
N LEU A 608 20.22 -12.07 -41.90
CA LEU A 608 21.60 -11.96 -42.40
C LEU A 608 21.85 -12.91 -43.58
N SER A 609 21.40 -14.16 -43.48
CA SER A 609 21.49 -15.13 -44.58
C SER A 609 20.69 -14.69 -45.81
N LEU A 610 19.49 -14.11 -45.62
CA LEU A 610 18.70 -13.56 -46.71
C LEU A 610 19.35 -12.32 -47.34
N SER A 611 20.01 -11.47 -46.53
CA SER A 611 20.78 -10.32 -47.02
C SER A 611 22.00 -10.74 -47.83
N GLU A 612 22.74 -11.77 -47.40
CA GLU A 612 23.85 -12.35 -48.16
C GLU A 612 23.35 -12.96 -49.49
N GLN A 613 22.20 -13.65 -49.49
CA GLN A 613 21.57 -14.14 -50.71
C GLN A 613 21.09 -13.01 -51.63
N LEU A 614 20.60 -11.90 -51.07
CA LEU A 614 20.18 -10.71 -51.83
C LEU A 614 21.39 -9.97 -52.45
N GLU A 615 22.52 -9.88 -51.74
CA GLU A 615 23.76 -9.31 -52.27
C GLU A 615 24.35 -10.19 -53.39
N ASN A 616 24.37 -11.51 -53.20
CA ASN A 616 24.79 -12.47 -54.22
C ASN A 616 23.88 -12.45 -55.46
N THR A 617 22.55 -12.35 -55.30
CA THR A 617 21.62 -12.27 -56.44
C THR A 617 21.69 -10.91 -57.15
N ASN A 618 21.85 -9.79 -56.44
CA ASN A 618 22.12 -8.48 -57.07
C ASN A 618 23.45 -8.46 -57.84
N SER A 619 24.49 -9.13 -57.32
CA SER A 619 25.76 -9.31 -58.03
C SER A 619 25.57 -10.13 -59.32
N ARG A 620 24.77 -11.22 -59.26
CA ARG A 620 24.42 -12.03 -60.44
C ARG A 620 23.55 -11.27 -61.45
N ILE A 621 22.59 -10.46 -60.99
CA ILE A 621 21.76 -9.59 -61.84
C ILE A 621 22.63 -8.56 -62.57
N SER A 622 23.65 -8.02 -61.89
CA SER A 622 24.62 -7.09 -62.50
C SER A 622 25.42 -7.78 -63.61
N ALA A 623 25.96 -8.97 -63.36
CA ALA A 623 26.66 -9.76 -64.38
C ALA A 623 25.74 -10.12 -65.58
N ILE A 624 24.51 -10.58 -65.33
CA ILE A 624 23.53 -10.90 -66.40
C ILE A 624 23.14 -9.63 -67.20
N LYS A 625 23.13 -8.45 -66.57
CA LYS A 625 22.88 -7.18 -67.25
C LYS A 625 24.05 -6.81 -68.18
N GLU A 626 25.30 -7.02 -67.74
CA GLU A 626 26.50 -6.84 -68.58
C GLU A 626 26.52 -7.84 -69.75
N GLU A 627 26.23 -9.12 -69.49
CA GLU A 627 26.07 -10.16 -70.53
C GLU A 627 24.98 -9.78 -71.55
N LYS A 628 23.82 -9.29 -71.08
CA LYS A 628 22.73 -8.81 -71.96
C LYS A 628 23.16 -7.62 -72.82
N GLU A 629 23.93 -6.68 -72.27
CA GLU A 629 24.45 -5.54 -73.04
C GLU A 629 25.47 -5.99 -74.09
N MET A 630 26.35 -6.94 -73.75
CA MET A 630 27.30 -7.54 -74.69
C MET A 630 26.61 -8.33 -75.81
N LEU A 631 25.62 -9.16 -75.47
CA LEU A 631 24.81 -9.89 -76.45
C LEU A 631 23.99 -8.93 -77.33
N SER A 632 23.47 -7.83 -76.78
CA SER A 632 22.77 -6.82 -77.58
C SER A 632 23.69 -6.14 -78.59
N LYS A 633 24.95 -5.86 -78.22
CA LYS A 633 25.95 -5.30 -79.15
C LYS A 633 26.29 -6.30 -80.26
N ALA A 634 26.57 -7.55 -79.89
CA ALA A 634 26.87 -8.62 -80.85
C ALA A 634 25.70 -8.88 -81.82
N LEU A 635 24.45 -8.77 -81.36
CA LEU A 635 23.26 -8.93 -82.21
C LEU A 635 23.12 -7.79 -83.23
N GLU A 636 23.38 -6.53 -82.86
CA GLU A 636 23.37 -5.42 -83.83
C GLU A 636 24.54 -5.49 -84.82
N GLU A 637 25.72 -5.95 -84.38
CA GLU A 637 26.85 -6.25 -85.27
C GLU A 637 26.52 -7.38 -86.25
N GLN A 638 25.87 -8.46 -85.78
CA GLN A 638 25.41 -9.56 -86.64
C GLN A 638 24.34 -9.08 -87.64
N LYS A 639 23.33 -8.32 -87.19
CA LYS A 639 22.31 -7.73 -88.09
C LYS A 639 22.95 -6.91 -89.20
N LYS A 640 23.87 -6.01 -88.85
CA LYS A 640 24.62 -5.21 -89.83
C LYS A 640 25.34 -6.10 -90.85
N SER A 641 26.04 -7.15 -90.40
CA SER A 641 26.73 -8.09 -91.29
C SER A 641 25.75 -8.88 -92.18
N THR A 642 24.56 -9.24 -91.69
CA THR A 642 23.53 -9.91 -92.52
C THR A 642 22.92 -9.00 -93.57
N VAL A 643 22.74 -7.70 -93.29
CA VAL A 643 22.30 -6.71 -94.29
C VAL A 643 23.37 -6.55 -95.37
N GLU A 644 24.63 -6.37 -94.98
CA GLU A 644 25.76 -6.29 -95.91
C GLU A 644 25.88 -7.57 -96.78
N ALA A 645 25.66 -8.76 -96.21
CA ALA A 645 25.61 -10.01 -96.96
C ALA A 645 24.41 -10.09 -97.92
N GLN A 646 23.25 -9.54 -97.55
CA GLN A 646 22.06 -9.48 -98.39
C GLN A 646 22.22 -8.51 -99.56
N GLU A 647 22.83 -7.34 -99.35
CA GLU A 647 23.18 -6.39 -100.41
C GLU A 647 24.13 -7.04 -101.44
N ASN A 648 25.21 -7.69 -100.96
CA ASN A 648 26.13 -8.46 -101.82
C ASN A 648 25.42 -9.59 -102.58
N MET A 649 24.42 -10.26 -101.98
CA MET A 649 23.62 -11.28 -102.66
C MET A 649 22.73 -10.70 -103.76
N MET A 650 22.12 -9.53 -103.54
CA MET A 650 21.32 -8.84 -104.55
C MET A 650 22.19 -8.40 -105.73
N ASP A 651 23.39 -7.86 -105.48
CA ASP A 651 24.34 -7.52 -106.55
C ASP A 651 24.81 -8.75 -107.34
N ALA A 652 25.08 -9.87 -106.66
CA ALA A 652 25.37 -11.13 -107.34
C ALA A 652 24.19 -11.61 -108.20
N GLN A 653 22.96 -11.47 -107.72
CA GLN A 653 21.75 -11.85 -108.46
C GLN A 653 21.51 -10.94 -109.69
N ASN A 654 21.71 -9.62 -109.56
CA ASN A 654 21.68 -8.66 -110.68
C ASN A 654 22.73 -9.02 -111.77
N ILE A 655 23.92 -9.47 -111.36
CA ILE A 655 24.97 -9.94 -112.29
C ILE A 655 24.54 -11.23 -112.99
N ILE A 656 23.93 -12.18 -112.28
CA ILE A 656 23.41 -13.44 -112.84
C ILE A 656 22.31 -13.18 -113.87
N GLU A 657 21.39 -12.25 -113.61
CA GLU A 657 20.31 -11.90 -114.55
C GLU A 657 20.84 -11.25 -115.84
N ARG A 658 21.85 -10.36 -115.73
CA ARG A 658 22.56 -9.80 -116.89
C ARG A 658 23.28 -10.89 -117.70
N LEU A 659 24.00 -11.81 -117.06
CA LEU A 659 24.65 -12.93 -117.73
C LEU A 659 23.64 -13.92 -118.36
N GLY A 660 22.44 -14.05 -117.76
CA GLY A 660 21.34 -14.84 -118.30
C GLY A 660 20.83 -14.29 -119.62
N SER A 661 20.55 -12.99 -119.69
CA SER A 661 20.12 -12.32 -120.93
C SER A 661 21.22 -12.29 -121.99
N GLU A 662 22.49 -12.05 -121.63
CA GLU A 662 23.62 -12.20 -122.56
C GLU A 662 23.70 -13.61 -123.17
N ARG A 663 23.51 -14.67 -122.36
CA ARG A 663 23.49 -16.08 -122.84
C ARG A 663 22.35 -16.32 -123.82
N GLU A 664 21.15 -15.82 -123.51
CA GLU A 664 19.97 -16.00 -124.34
C GLU A 664 20.11 -15.28 -125.70
N ASP A 665 20.76 -14.11 -125.69
CA ASP A 665 21.12 -13.35 -126.89
C ASP A 665 22.15 -14.10 -127.76
N PHE A 666 23.13 -14.79 -127.16
CA PHE A 666 24.02 -15.71 -127.88
C PHE A 666 23.29 -16.93 -128.44
N GLU A 667 22.33 -17.51 -127.71
CA GLU A 667 21.57 -18.68 -128.15
C GLU A 667 20.65 -18.34 -129.33
N MET A 668 20.02 -17.16 -129.34
CA MET A 668 19.25 -16.64 -130.47
C MET A 668 20.12 -16.42 -131.72
N ARG A 669 21.35 -15.90 -131.55
CA ARG A 669 22.33 -15.80 -132.66
C ARG A 669 22.76 -17.18 -133.16
N SER A 670 22.92 -18.16 -132.26
CA SER A 670 23.28 -19.54 -132.62
C SER A 670 22.18 -20.23 -133.44
N LYS A 671 20.91 -20.11 -133.02
CA LYS A 671 19.75 -20.66 -133.76
C LYS A 671 19.64 -20.04 -135.16
N LYS A 672 19.84 -18.73 -135.28
CA LYS A 672 19.87 -18.06 -136.59
C LYS A 672 20.97 -18.62 -137.52
N LEU A 673 22.17 -18.86 -136.99
CA LEU A 673 23.25 -19.49 -137.76
C LEU A 673 22.94 -20.94 -138.15
N GLU A 674 22.18 -21.67 -137.32
CA GLU A 674 21.71 -23.03 -137.61
C GLU A 674 20.65 -23.05 -138.74
N ASP A 675 19.71 -22.11 -138.75
CA ASP A 675 18.74 -21.90 -139.83
C ASP A 675 19.42 -21.49 -141.16
N GLU A 676 20.43 -20.61 -141.10
CA GLU A 676 21.26 -20.25 -142.25
C GLU A 676 22.02 -21.48 -142.79
N LEU A 677 22.54 -22.35 -141.91
CA LEU A 677 23.17 -23.63 -142.27
C LEU A 677 22.19 -24.63 -142.90
N ALA A 678 20.98 -24.75 -142.36
CA ALA A 678 19.93 -25.62 -142.89
C ALA A 678 19.51 -25.16 -144.29
N THR A 679 19.40 -23.86 -144.50
CA THR A 679 19.09 -23.23 -145.80
C THR A 679 20.19 -23.54 -146.82
N ALA A 680 21.46 -23.31 -146.47
CA ALA A 680 22.61 -23.61 -147.33
C ALA A 680 22.70 -25.11 -147.69
N LYS A 681 22.39 -26.00 -146.73
CA LYS A 681 22.34 -27.45 -146.95
C LYS A 681 21.24 -27.86 -147.94
N GLY A 682 20.09 -27.17 -147.93
CA GLY A 682 19.02 -27.33 -148.92
C GLY A 682 19.45 -26.91 -150.32
N GLU A 683 20.12 -25.76 -150.44
CA GLU A 683 20.67 -25.25 -151.72
C GLU A 683 21.69 -26.24 -152.33
N ILE A 684 22.60 -26.78 -151.52
CA ILE A 684 23.58 -27.79 -151.95
C ILE A 684 22.89 -29.05 -152.49
N LEU A 685 21.81 -29.51 -151.84
CA LEU A 685 21.02 -30.65 -152.32
C LEU A 685 20.29 -30.35 -153.63
N ARG A 686 19.80 -29.12 -153.83
CA ARG A 686 19.16 -28.67 -155.08
C ARG A 686 20.15 -28.73 -156.26
N LEU A 687 21.35 -28.18 -156.07
CA LEU A 687 22.41 -28.18 -157.08
C LEU A 687 22.88 -29.60 -157.42
N ARG A 688 23.07 -30.45 -156.40
CA ARG A 688 23.53 -31.85 -156.59
C ARG A 688 22.55 -32.71 -157.41
N ARG A 689 21.25 -32.42 -157.35
CA ARG A 689 20.23 -33.09 -158.21
C ARG A 689 20.37 -32.72 -159.69
N GLN A 690 20.77 -31.48 -160.01
CA GLN A 690 20.94 -31.04 -161.41
C GLN A 690 22.17 -31.66 -162.10
N MET A 691 23.16 -32.14 -161.33
CA MET A 691 24.40 -32.73 -161.85
C MET A 691 24.32 -34.25 -162.14
N SER A 692 23.19 -34.90 -161.87
CA SER A 692 23.12 -36.36 -161.79
C SER A 692 22.56 -37.03 -163.06
N ALA A 693 23.47 -37.44 -163.95
CA ALA A 693 23.29 -38.48 -164.97
C ALA A 693 22.46 -38.16 -166.25
N SER A 694 22.85 -37.09 -166.96
CA SER A 694 23.34 -37.35 -168.33
C SER A 694 24.85 -37.66 -168.22
N GLY A 695 25.39 -38.54 -169.08
CA GLY A 695 26.71 -39.15 -168.84
C GLY A 695 27.76 -38.85 -169.91
N SER A 696 29.04 -38.82 -169.49
CA SER A 696 30.24 -39.34 -170.20
C SER A 696 31.55 -38.63 -169.77
N GLN A 697 32.54 -39.45 -169.37
CA GLN A 697 34.01 -39.27 -169.51
C GLN A 697 34.82 -38.13 -168.80
N ASN A 698 35.97 -38.58 -168.29
CA ASN A 698 37.30 -37.91 -168.16
C ASN A 698 37.73 -37.08 -166.91
N ALA A 699 38.95 -37.45 -166.45
CA ALA A 699 40.06 -36.61 -165.94
C ALA A 699 40.17 -36.14 -164.46
N LYS A 700 41.29 -36.55 -163.82
CA LYS A 700 42.36 -35.73 -163.17
C LYS A 700 41.95 -34.72 -162.05
N VAL A 701 42.21 -34.94 -160.74
CA VAL A 701 43.50 -34.94 -159.96
C VAL A 701 44.09 -33.52 -159.73
N ILE A 702 44.69 -33.26 -158.53
CA ILE A 702 45.24 -31.98 -157.95
C ILE A 702 44.14 -31.18 -157.17
N LEU A 703 44.16 -31.07 -155.82
CA LEU A 703 44.90 -30.14 -154.90
C LEU A 703 44.40 -28.67 -155.01
N GLU A 704 44.49 -27.74 -154.03
CA GLU A 704 45.40 -27.61 -152.86
C GLU A 704 44.94 -26.56 -151.78
N THR A 705 45.57 -26.56 -150.59
CA THR A 705 45.85 -25.42 -149.65
C THR A 705 44.82 -24.29 -149.36
N SER A 706 44.37 -24.09 -148.10
CA SER A 706 44.98 -23.23 -147.04
C SER A 706 44.11 -21.98 -146.71
N ALA A 707 44.34 -21.13 -145.70
CA ALA A 707 45.40 -21.02 -144.67
C ALA A 707 44.85 -20.40 -143.34
N ALA A 708 45.57 -20.56 -142.23
CA ALA A 708 45.51 -19.64 -141.07
C ALA A 708 46.49 -18.46 -141.29
N PRO A 709 46.47 -17.35 -140.51
CA PRO A 709 47.31 -17.34 -139.29
C PRO A 709 46.97 -16.34 -138.15
N ASN A 710 47.39 -16.67 -136.92
CA ASN A 710 48.09 -15.82 -135.91
C ASN A 710 47.46 -14.46 -135.42
N ALA A 711 47.91 -13.82 -134.33
CA ALA A 711 49.16 -13.97 -133.57
C ALA A 711 49.11 -13.55 -132.09
N ASN A 712 49.83 -14.30 -131.24
CA ASN A 712 50.60 -13.85 -130.06
C ASN A 712 49.80 -13.26 -128.84
N GLN A 713 50.36 -13.17 -127.62
CA GLN A 713 51.77 -13.25 -127.18
C GLN A 713 51.91 -13.88 -125.76
N LEU A 714 53.13 -14.28 -125.38
CA LEU A 714 53.48 -14.88 -124.08
C LEU A 714 54.78 -14.23 -123.55
N LEU A 715 54.87 -13.92 -122.24
CA LEU A 715 56.14 -13.85 -121.48
C LEU A 715 55.92 -13.85 -119.94
N LYS A 716 56.99 -13.70 -119.13
CA LYS A 716 57.13 -14.38 -117.83
C LYS A 716 57.98 -13.61 -116.78
N GLY A 717 57.54 -13.57 -115.52
CA GLY A 717 58.32 -13.14 -114.32
C GLY A 717 58.18 -11.65 -113.93
N GLN A 718 58.64 -11.16 -112.76
CA GLN A 718 59.19 -11.81 -111.54
C GLN A 718 59.38 -10.77 -110.37
N HIS A 719 59.11 -11.14 -109.09
CA HIS A 719 59.59 -10.48 -107.83
C HIS A 719 59.16 -9.00 -107.53
N VAL A 720 59.38 -8.39 -106.34
CA VAL A 720 59.27 -8.75 -104.89
C VAL A 720 59.40 -7.47 -104.02
N ASN A 721 58.62 -7.32 -102.94
CA ASN A 721 58.94 -6.73 -101.61
C ASN A 721 57.66 -6.75 -100.73
N ASP A 722 57.66 -7.07 -99.43
CA ASP A 722 58.27 -6.41 -98.24
C ASP A 722 57.58 -5.06 -97.92
N ARG A 723 57.15 -4.73 -96.68
CA ARG A 723 57.39 -5.33 -95.35
C ARG A 723 56.45 -4.74 -94.24
N VAL A 724 56.56 -5.26 -93.00
CA VAL A 724 56.16 -4.67 -91.67
C VAL A 724 54.71 -4.90 -91.24
N GLN A 725 54.37 -5.38 -90.03
CA GLN A 725 55.05 -6.16 -88.95
C GLN A 725 53.93 -6.98 -88.23
N ASN A 726 54.10 -8.26 -87.86
CA ASN A 726 54.76 -8.81 -86.66
C ASN A 726 54.06 -8.39 -85.33
N THR A 727 53.80 -9.24 -84.33
CA THR A 727 54.45 -10.50 -83.90
C THR A 727 53.50 -11.59 -83.36
N ASN A 728 53.91 -12.86 -83.47
CA ASN A 728 53.35 -13.99 -82.72
C ASN A 728 53.86 -14.03 -81.26
N SER A 729 53.23 -14.79 -80.38
CA SER A 729 53.79 -16.03 -79.78
C SER A 729 52.99 -16.51 -78.55
N ALA A 730 53.25 -17.75 -78.12
CA ALA A 730 52.64 -18.38 -76.95
C ALA A 730 53.73 -18.94 -76.00
N ASP A 731 53.27 -19.47 -74.87
CA ASP A 731 53.94 -20.43 -73.95
C ASP A 731 54.67 -19.90 -72.69
N ALA A 732 54.74 -20.79 -71.69
CA ALA A 732 55.54 -20.82 -70.47
C ALA A 732 55.40 -19.69 -69.42
N GLY A 733 54.64 -19.94 -68.34
CA GLY A 733 54.56 -18.99 -67.21
C GLY A 733 53.84 -19.49 -65.95
N ALA A 734 54.31 -20.54 -65.29
CA ALA A 734 53.81 -20.94 -63.95
C ALA A 734 54.59 -20.28 -62.80
N PRO A 735 53.88 -19.84 -61.75
CA PRO A 735 54.04 -20.51 -60.45
C PRO A 735 52.66 -20.92 -59.89
N ARG A 736 52.50 -22.04 -59.17
CA ARG A 736 52.94 -22.27 -57.77
C ARG A 736 52.52 -21.13 -56.81
N SER A 737 51.86 -21.37 -55.67
CA SER A 737 51.45 -22.66 -55.08
C SER A 737 50.55 -22.48 -53.85
N SER A 738 49.64 -23.44 -53.64
CA SER A 738 49.23 -23.99 -52.33
C SER A 738 48.81 -23.06 -51.18
N LYS A 739 47.66 -23.39 -50.55
CA LYS A 739 47.71 -24.08 -49.24
C LYS A 739 46.36 -24.69 -48.83
N ARG A 740 46.40 -25.99 -48.52
CA ARG A 740 45.40 -26.71 -47.73
C ARG A 740 45.77 -26.54 -46.26
N VAL A 741 44.88 -26.04 -45.40
CA VAL A 741 45.10 -25.98 -43.95
C VAL A 741 43.88 -26.50 -43.20
N TYR A 742 44.11 -27.42 -42.26
CA TYR A 742 43.11 -27.97 -41.33
C TYR A 742 43.03 -27.14 -40.06
N ARG A 743 41.81 -26.92 -39.52
CA ARG A 743 41.42 -26.72 -38.09
C ARG A 743 39.97 -26.19 -38.03
N ARG A 744 39.13 -26.45 -37.00
CA ARG A 744 39.18 -27.35 -35.83
C ARG A 744 37.78 -27.45 -35.19
N ARG A 745 37.26 -28.64 -34.88
CA ARG A 745 36.15 -28.78 -33.91
C ARG A 745 36.68 -28.55 -32.48
N LYS A 746 36.08 -27.64 -31.70
CA LYS A 746 35.89 -27.85 -30.24
C LYS A 746 34.97 -26.81 -29.57
N SER A 747 34.03 -27.31 -28.76
CA SER A 747 33.52 -26.79 -27.46
C SER A 747 33.37 -25.28 -27.23
N GLY A 748 32.15 -24.84 -26.88
CA GLY A 748 31.94 -23.67 -26.01
C GLY A 748 31.97 -24.04 -24.51
N PRO A 749 31.91 -23.03 -23.61
CA PRO A 749 31.39 -23.14 -22.25
C PRO A 749 29.85 -22.96 -22.24
N ALA A 750 29.06 -23.23 -21.20
CA ALA A 750 29.35 -23.59 -19.80
C ALA A 750 29.67 -22.43 -18.81
N THR A 751 28.90 -21.34 -18.90
CA THR A 751 28.24 -20.66 -17.75
C THR A 751 26.97 -20.03 -18.27
#